data_AF-A0A7X9HJ85-F1
#
_entry.id   AF-A0A7X9HJ85-F1
#
_cell.length_a   1.000
_cell.length_b   1.000
_cell.length_c   1.000
_cell.angle_alpha   90.00
_cell.angle_beta   90.00
_cell.angle_gamma   90.00
#
_symmetry.space_group_name_H-M   'P 1'
#
loop_
_entity.id
_entity.type
_entity.pdbx_description
1 polymer ?
#
loop_
_entity_poly.entity_id
_entity_poly.type
_entity_poly.pdbx_seq_one_letter_code
_entity_poly.pdbx_strand_id
1 'polypeptide(L)'
;TTDTIFSSSKMIRTAGNMSDGGVTRKLSSDGFWFYPVGTAAGYTPVSVSIAAPISDSSEVTVKPVNNRHPFASGTNNALKYYWKIQSRNMESALPGTLTLKLYYPDAAIEGNESLYIPACYFPPDWKTIPDVFEVNDPMNEIAFRNITRLSGDYTAGEPSAFGPITVFYSRKSGNWDDPATWSTDTLLKWDGPAASGIPGPSNQVIIGDGSTHFDTVAITSDNRRSGSLQINSGSVLDMGTTTGHIFDVLPELKIGGSGTLRISSSTPVAVFPGSDFGNFLSASGGTVEYYSTGNSFTLPQISASGFNLDHYNHLVLSAKAGDTIRFPGKSLEIIGNLIIGRSSAFSGQVILSNTSQGDISVKGNMEIRNGVLVFPNSTARQITLSGNLLIENGASFLVSGSGTPVQNALILSGNLINNGVFTMNAGGGRIAHVRFIGSGNTTVSGNGSSGFYTLTVDKGENATPVLDVQTSGFSMSAADPALILRNGTFRLSAPVSVTLTQINSFIIPGTAGLSINGGTIRLGYGNRDTADLILAGTIEVLSGALLIGDSTQNVNTDIIYANAGFPEIRVQGGLLAVNGQIRRGTETTLVSLVYKQTGGTTIIRGLNQQASRGKLEIENNGSTFMMSGGRIVIRRGGGTTYGDLYLRPDIASVSGGTIEFTPPIGQPQNYLFDAQCPVFHVTVNGSPSNAATVSLFVHPLNVQGNLTIASTGSELKANGLDVHIKGNFYQAGIYTPSGNHTVFEGDSDQTMQLNASVSFAHLHVAVNGTLRLSGTVDPIVTDTLRLLQGSFNDNGRKLIAKGHILVQS
;
A
#
# COMPACT_ATOMS: atom_id res chain seq x y z
N THR A 1 12.28 -64.08 21.83
CA THR A 1 13.70 -64.12 21.38
C THR A 1 14.18 -62.68 21.26
N THR A 2 14.78 -62.17 22.32
CA THR A 2 15.32 -60.79 22.40
C THR A 2 16.72 -60.79 21.80
N ASP A 3 16.78 -60.85 20.48
CA ASP A 3 18.05 -60.71 19.77
C ASP A 3 18.48 -59.24 19.85
N THR A 4 19.59 -58.93 20.52
CA THR A 4 20.06 -57.57 20.82
C THR A 4 20.97 -57.00 19.75
N ILE A 5 21.35 -57.78 18.74
CA ILE A 5 22.31 -57.40 17.70
C ILE A 5 21.57 -56.80 16.50
N PHE A 6 22.06 -55.67 15.96
CA PHE A 6 21.53 -55.07 14.73
C PHE A 6 21.99 -55.89 13.51
N SER A 7 21.13 -56.01 12.50
CA SER A 7 21.35 -56.85 11.32
C SER A 7 20.46 -56.38 10.15
N SER A 8 20.50 -57.07 9.01
CA SER A 8 19.59 -56.83 7.88
C SER A 8 18.11 -57.01 8.23
N SER A 9 17.79 -57.85 9.22
CA SER A 9 16.43 -58.02 9.75
C SER A 9 16.09 -57.09 10.91
N LYS A 10 17.08 -56.32 11.42
CA LYS A 10 16.91 -55.40 12.55
C LYS A 10 17.79 -54.16 12.37
N MET A 11 17.27 -53.14 11.69
CA MET A 11 17.94 -51.87 11.40
C MET A 11 16.93 -50.72 11.25
N ILE A 12 17.40 -49.48 11.27
CA ILE A 12 16.61 -48.33 10.82
C ILE A 12 16.69 -48.29 9.29
N ARG A 13 15.63 -48.78 8.65
CA ARG A 13 15.54 -48.86 7.19
C ARG A 13 15.00 -47.55 6.60
N THR A 14 15.75 -46.97 5.69
CA THR A 14 15.31 -45.85 4.83
C THR A 14 14.92 -46.38 3.44
N ALA A 15 14.33 -45.52 2.60
CA ALA A 15 14.00 -45.90 1.22
C ALA A 15 15.28 -46.02 0.36
N GLY A 16 16.37 -45.40 0.78
CA GLY A 16 17.65 -45.38 0.09
C GLY A 16 17.70 -44.35 -1.02
N ASN A 17 16.83 -43.34 -0.96
CA ASN A 17 16.82 -42.22 -1.90
C ASN A 17 17.73 -41.10 -1.38
N MET A 18 18.36 -40.38 -2.30
CA MET A 18 19.17 -39.20 -2.01
C MET A 18 18.43 -38.09 -1.23
N SER A 19 17.10 -38.03 -1.35
CA SER A 19 16.22 -37.05 -0.69
C SER A 19 15.77 -37.46 0.71
N ASP A 20 16.12 -38.66 1.19
CA ASP A 20 15.66 -39.16 2.49
C ASP A 20 16.18 -38.29 3.64
N GLY A 21 15.40 -38.19 4.73
CA GLY A 21 15.77 -37.42 5.93
C GLY A 21 16.96 -37.99 6.70
N GLY A 22 17.19 -39.31 6.60
CA GLY A 22 18.25 -40.02 7.33
C GLY A 22 17.96 -40.25 8.81
N VAL A 23 19.00 -40.66 9.53
CA VAL A 23 18.99 -40.81 11.00
C VAL A 23 19.87 -39.74 11.61
N THR A 24 19.25 -38.81 12.33
CA THR A 24 19.95 -37.76 13.08
C THR A 24 20.17 -38.19 14.53
N ARG A 25 21.39 -38.01 15.03
CA ARG A 25 21.71 -38.12 16.45
C ARG A 25 22.32 -36.81 16.94
N LYS A 26 21.88 -36.36 18.11
CA LYS A 26 22.56 -35.32 18.88
C LYS A 26 23.75 -35.97 19.58
N LEU A 27 24.94 -35.40 19.39
CA LEU A 27 26.18 -35.85 20.01
C LEU A 27 26.42 -35.01 21.26
N SER A 28 26.62 -35.65 22.41
CA SER A 28 26.78 -34.96 23.69
C SER A 28 28.23 -34.65 24.07
N SER A 29 29.19 -35.25 23.34
CA SER A 29 30.65 -35.08 23.53
C SER A 29 31.40 -35.72 22.35
N ASP A 30 32.72 -35.57 22.33
CA ASP A 30 33.60 -36.43 21.56
C ASP A 30 33.44 -37.91 22.01
N GLY A 31 33.75 -38.85 21.13
CA GLY A 31 33.56 -40.28 21.37
C GLY A 31 33.15 -41.08 20.14
N PHE A 32 32.57 -42.26 20.39
CA PHE A 32 32.14 -43.22 19.37
C PHE A 32 30.62 -43.24 19.23
N TRP A 33 30.16 -43.15 17.99
CA TRP A 33 28.74 -43.07 17.64
C TRP A 33 28.40 -44.06 16.52
N PHE A 34 27.43 -44.94 16.79
CA PHE A 34 26.99 -45.98 15.86
C PHE A 34 25.60 -45.71 15.29
N TYR A 35 25.45 -45.91 13.99
CA TYR A 35 24.21 -45.75 13.24
C TYR A 35 23.81 -47.09 12.62
N PRO A 36 22.82 -47.80 13.18
CA PRO A 36 22.35 -49.07 12.65
C PRO A 36 21.38 -48.86 11.49
N VAL A 37 21.86 -48.25 10.40
CA VAL A 37 21.06 -47.85 9.25
C VAL A 37 21.21 -48.82 8.08
N GLY A 38 20.24 -48.79 7.18
CA GLY A 38 20.32 -49.49 5.90
C GLY A 38 19.14 -49.15 4.99
N THR A 39 19.03 -49.89 3.91
CA THR A 39 17.99 -49.71 2.88
C THR A 39 17.38 -51.06 2.51
N ALA A 40 16.55 -51.10 1.47
CA ALA A 40 16.10 -52.36 0.90
C ALA A 40 17.25 -53.28 0.42
N ALA A 41 18.40 -52.72 0.08
CA ALA A 41 19.55 -53.48 -0.42
C ALA A 41 20.40 -54.13 0.68
N GLY A 42 20.18 -53.79 1.95
CA GLY A 42 20.89 -54.42 3.05
C GLY A 42 21.17 -53.50 4.22
N TYR A 43 21.82 -54.08 5.22
CA TYR A 43 22.32 -53.40 6.41
C TYR A 43 23.65 -52.74 6.11
N THR A 44 23.71 -51.42 6.26
CA THR A 44 24.88 -50.60 5.90
C THR A 44 25.24 -49.64 7.03
N PRO A 45 25.64 -50.17 8.20
CA PRO A 45 25.89 -49.35 9.37
C PRO A 45 27.00 -48.34 9.14
N VAL A 46 26.97 -47.28 9.94
CA VAL A 46 28.02 -46.25 9.97
C VAL A 46 28.52 -46.11 11.40
N SER A 47 29.83 -46.08 11.57
CA SER A 47 30.47 -45.67 12.82
C SER A 47 31.21 -44.36 12.62
N VAL A 48 31.01 -43.44 13.56
CA VAL A 48 31.65 -42.13 13.61
C VAL A 48 32.41 -42.06 14.93
N SER A 49 33.73 -41.97 14.86
CA SER A 49 34.58 -41.72 16.02
C SER A 49 35.20 -40.33 15.90
N ILE A 50 34.99 -39.51 16.92
CA ILE A 50 35.48 -38.13 16.98
C ILE A 50 36.34 -38.03 18.23
N ALA A 51 37.63 -37.73 18.12
CA ALA A 51 38.51 -37.52 19.28
C ALA A 51 38.91 -36.05 19.49
N ALA A 52 38.10 -35.13 18.95
CA ALA A 52 38.21 -33.69 19.16
C ALA A 52 36.94 -33.18 19.88
N PRO A 53 37.04 -32.22 20.82
CA PRO A 53 35.88 -31.67 21.51
C PRO A 53 34.83 -31.12 20.54
N ILE A 54 33.55 -31.41 20.80
CA ILE A 54 32.41 -30.89 20.05
C ILE A 54 31.36 -30.33 21.00
N SER A 55 30.51 -29.44 20.49
CA SER A 55 29.40 -28.87 21.27
C SER A 55 28.41 -29.97 21.68
N ASP A 56 27.80 -29.84 22.85
CA ASP A 56 26.70 -30.73 23.28
C ASP A 56 25.43 -30.55 22.43
N SER A 57 25.37 -29.48 21.63
CA SER A 57 24.33 -29.18 20.65
C SER A 57 24.63 -29.74 19.26
N SER A 58 25.76 -30.42 19.07
CA SER A 58 26.17 -30.98 17.78
C SER A 58 25.23 -32.09 17.34
N GLU A 59 24.86 -32.11 16.06
CA GLU A 59 24.01 -33.15 15.48
C GLU A 59 24.70 -33.74 14.26
N VAL A 60 24.66 -35.07 14.13
CA VAL A 60 25.15 -35.78 12.95
C VAL A 60 24.04 -36.66 12.37
N THR A 61 23.76 -36.43 11.09
CA THR A 61 22.79 -37.16 10.29
C THR A 61 23.51 -38.09 9.32
N VAL A 62 23.13 -39.37 9.30
CA VAL A 62 23.60 -40.36 8.33
C VAL A 62 22.45 -40.76 7.41
N LYS A 63 22.69 -40.70 6.10
CA LYS A 63 21.73 -41.05 5.05
C LYS A 63 22.36 -42.10 4.11
N PRO A 64 22.03 -43.40 4.24
CA PRO A 64 22.47 -44.39 3.27
C PRO A 64 21.67 -44.22 1.97
N VAL A 65 22.37 -44.21 0.83
CA VAL A 65 21.77 -44.08 -0.49
C VAL A 65 22.13 -45.30 -1.33
N ASN A 66 21.12 -46.06 -1.75
CA ASN A 66 21.28 -47.28 -2.51
C ASN A 66 21.39 -46.99 -4.01
N ASN A 67 22.37 -46.19 -4.37
CA ASN A 67 22.66 -45.84 -5.75
C ASN A 67 24.13 -45.47 -5.90
N ARG A 68 24.66 -45.53 -7.12
CA ARG A 68 26.01 -45.03 -7.41
C ARG A 68 26.05 -43.51 -7.23
N HIS A 69 27.16 -42.97 -6.70
CA HIS A 69 27.28 -41.52 -6.55
C HIS A 69 27.26 -40.83 -7.93
N PRO A 70 26.44 -39.78 -8.15
CA PRO A 70 26.24 -39.18 -9.47
C PRO A 70 27.51 -38.65 -10.13
N PHE A 71 28.46 -38.12 -9.35
CA PHE A 71 29.72 -37.58 -9.87
C PHE A 71 30.87 -38.57 -9.98
N ALA A 72 30.64 -39.86 -9.71
CA ALA A 72 31.65 -40.86 -10.03
C ALA A 72 31.67 -41.04 -11.55
N SER A 73 32.84 -41.02 -12.17
CA SER A 73 33.04 -41.20 -13.62
C SER A 73 33.17 -42.68 -14.00
N GLY A 74 32.85 -43.04 -15.24
CA GLY A 74 32.74 -44.46 -15.64
C GLY A 74 31.42 -45.11 -15.20
N THR A 75 31.26 -46.40 -15.51
CA THR A 75 29.98 -47.13 -15.32
C THR A 75 30.05 -48.20 -14.23
N ASN A 76 31.12 -49.00 -14.22
CA ASN A 76 31.24 -50.25 -13.44
C ASN A 76 32.59 -50.27 -12.70
N ASN A 77 32.86 -49.24 -11.92
CA ASN A 77 34.16 -49.00 -11.29
C ASN A 77 34.05 -48.32 -9.92
N ALA A 78 32.84 -48.27 -9.35
CA ALA A 78 32.59 -47.74 -8.02
C ALA A 78 31.39 -48.46 -7.39
N LEU A 79 31.24 -48.36 -6.07
CA LEU A 79 30.08 -48.89 -5.39
C LEU A 79 28.78 -48.25 -5.91
N LYS A 80 27.76 -49.09 -6.08
CA LYS A 80 26.36 -48.69 -6.24
C LYS A 80 25.74 -48.27 -4.90
N TYR A 81 26.52 -47.59 -4.07
CA TYR A 81 26.14 -47.15 -2.75
C TYR A 81 26.99 -45.96 -2.32
N TYR A 82 26.38 -45.03 -1.59
CA TYR A 82 27.11 -43.99 -0.88
C TYR A 82 26.36 -43.57 0.38
N TRP A 83 27.05 -42.88 1.30
CA TRP A 83 26.46 -42.33 2.52
C TRP A 83 26.61 -40.83 2.49
N LYS A 84 25.49 -40.12 2.63
CA LYS A 84 25.52 -38.68 2.91
C LYS A 84 25.61 -38.50 4.41
N ILE A 85 26.62 -37.78 4.86
CA ILE A 85 26.78 -37.42 6.26
C ILE A 85 26.69 -35.90 6.38
N GLN A 86 25.87 -35.42 7.30
CA GLN A 86 25.66 -33.99 7.55
C GLN A 86 25.86 -33.71 9.03
N SER A 87 26.52 -32.60 9.35
CA SER A 87 26.73 -32.12 10.71
C SER A 87 26.10 -30.74 10.91
N ARG A 88 25.39 -30.52 12.03
CA ARG A 88 24.92 -29.20 12.48
C ARG A 88 25.53 -28.84 13.83
N ASN A 89 25.72 -27.55 14.08
CA ASN A 89 26.35 -27.02 15.29
C ASN A 89 27.70 -27.71 15.59
N MET A 90 28.46 -27.98 14.54
CA MET A 90 29.83 -28.50 14.58
C MET A 90 30.69 -27.58 13.72
N GLU A 91 31.95 -27.42 14.09
CA GLU A 91 32.90 -26.69 13.26
C GLU A 91 33.06 -27.38 11.90
N SER A 92 33.22 -26.58 10.84
CA SER A 92 33.33 -27.07 9.46
C SER A 92 34.60 -27.91 9.21
N ALA A 93 35.61 -27.72 10.05
CA ALA A 93 36.82 -28.52 10.12
C ALA A 93 37.17 -28.76 11.59
N LEU A 94 37.44 -30.00 11.96
CA LEU A 94 37.90 -30.40 13.28
C LEU A 94 39.42 -30.69 13.24
N PRO A 95 40.18 -30.32 14.28
CA PRO A 95 41.58 -30.71 14.41
C PRO A 95 41.68 -32.24 14.45
N GLY A 96 42.45 -32.80 13.53
CA GLY A 96 42.37 -34.20 13.10
C GLY A 96 42.31 -35.23 14.22
N THR A 97 41.28 -36.06 14.16
CA THR A 97 41.13 -37.44 14.70
C THR A 97 39.67 -37.90 14.52
N LEU A 98 39.10 -37.65 13.33
CA LEU A 98 37.82 -38.24 12.96
C LEU A 98 38.05 -39.53 12.17
N THR A 99 37.39 -40.60 12.59
CA THR A 99 37.38 -41.88 11.88
C THR A 99 35.94 -42.24 11.53
N LEU A 100 35.69 -42.47 10.25
CA LEU A 100 34.46 -43.10 9.77
C LEU A 100 34.75 -44.52 9.36
N LYS A 101 33.84 -45.43 9.72
CA LYS A 101 33.73 -46.73 9.05
C LYS A 101 32.34 -46.91 8.49
N LEU A 102 32.27 -47.27 7.22
CA LEU A 102 31.05 -47.48 6.45
C LEU A 102 31.04 -48.92 5.97
N TYR A 103 29.90 -49.59 6.03
CA TYR A 103 29.78 -50.99 5.64
C TYR A 103 28.80 -51.15 4.49
N TYR A 104 29.18 -51.86 3.43
CA TYR A 104 28.33 -52.08 2.24
C TYR A 104 27.91 -53.55 2.09
N PRO A 105 26.84 -53.84 1.32
CA PRO A 105 26.52 -55.21 0.93
C PRO A 105 27.32 -55.61 -0.33
N ASP A 106 27.66 -56.89 -0.48
CA ASP A 106 28.34 -57.42 -1.70
C ASP A 106 27.61 -57.04 -2.99
N ALA A 107 26.27 -56.98 -2.94
CA ALA A 107 25.42 -56.60 -4.07
C ALA A 107 25.63 -55.15 -4.56
N ALA A 108 26.35 -54.30 -3.81
CA ALA A 108 26.70 -52.95 -4.22
C ALA A 108 27.99 -52.86 -5.06
N ILE A 109 28.76 -53.94 -5.19
CA ILE A 109 30.01 -53.95 -5.93
C ILE A 109 29.72 -54.03 -7.44
N GLU A 110 30.06 -52.98 -8.20
CA GLU A 110 29.89 -52.94 -9.66
C GLU A 110 31.22 -52.99 -10.44
N GLY A 111 32.38 -53.06 -9.77
CA GLY A 111 33.73 -53.06 -10.38
C GLY A 111 34.69 -54.04 -9.70
N ASN A 112 36.00 -53.84 -9.87
CA ASN A 112 37.00 -54.67 -9.20
C ASN A 112 37.27 -54.16 -7.78
N GLU A 113 36.64 -54.79 -6.79
CA GLU A 113 36.75 -54.41 -5.36
C GLU A 113 38.19 -54.33 -4.86
N SER A 114 39.07 -55.22 -5.31
CA SER A 114 40.49 -55.21 -4.91
C SER A 114 41.27 -53.94 -5.33
N LEU A 115 40.68 -53.11 -6.20
CA LEU A 115 41.21 -51.82 -6.64
C LEU A 115 40.47 -50.63 -6.00
N TYR A 116 39.49 -50.88 -5.14
CA TYR A 116 38.69 -49.81 -4.57
C TYR A 116 39.49 -49.02 -3.54
N ILE A 117 39.35 -47.70 -3.63
CA ILE A 117 39.89 -46.74 -2.67
C ILE A 117 38.73 -45.94 -2.06
N PRO A 118 38.82 -45.49 -0.79
CA PRO A 118 37.83 -44.60 -0.21
C PRO A 118 37.78 -43.25 -0.94
N ALA A 119 36.58 -42.76 -1.21
CA ALA A 119 36.36 -41.45 -1.79
C ALA A 119 35.24 -40.70 -1.07
N CYS A 120 35.51 -39.44 -0.76
CA CYS A 120 34.53 -38.51 -0.22
C CYS A 120 34.38 -37.33 -1.17
N TYR A 121 33.14 -37.02 -1.55
CA TYR A 121 32.81 -35.83 -2.30
C TYR A 121 32.54 -34.67 -1.35
N PHE A 122 33.41 -33.66 -1.42
CA PHE A 122 33.22 -32.35 -0.79
C PHE A 122 33.05 -31.34 -1.90
N PRO A 123 31.82 -30.88 -2.20
CA PRO A 123 31.60 -30.01 -3.35
C PRO A 123 32.60 -28.85 -3.44
N PRO A 124 33.25 -28.64 -4.59
CA PRO A 124 33.03 -29.28 -5.89
C PRO A 124 33.97 -30.46 -6.21
N ASP A 125 34.77 -30.97 -5.27
CA ASP A 125 35.86 -31.90 -5.54
C ASP A 125 35.70 -33.27 -4.86
N TRP A 126 36.23 -34.30 -5.51
CA TRP A 126 36.54 -35.56 -4.86
C TRP A 126 37.79 -35.44 -3.98
N LYS A 127 37.74 -36.00 -2.78
CA LYS A 127 38.90 -36.29 -1.93
C LYS A 127 39.00 -37.79 -1.76
N THR A 128 40.07 -38.37 -2.27
CA THR A 128 40.33 -39.80 -2.20
C THR A 128 41.40 -40.11 -1.16
N ILE A 129 41.31 -41.27 -0.53
CA ILE A 129 42.43 -41.87 0.20
C ILE A 129 43.03 -42.92 -0.74
N PRO A 130 44.17 -42.67 -1.40
CA PRO A 130 44.70 -43.57 -2.44
C PRO A 130 45.37 -44.81 -1.83
N ASP A 131 44.65 -45.53 -0.99
CA ASP A 131 45.08 -46.75 -0.31
C ASP A 131 43.95 -47.78 -0.39
N VAL A 132 44.21 -48.88 -1.10
CA VAL A 132 43.24 -49.97 -1.25
C VAL A 132 42.99 -50.71 0.04
N PHE A 133 43.92 -50.67 1.01
CA PHE A 133 43.76 -51.36 2.30
C PHE A 133 42.77 -50.67 3.25
N GLU A 134 42.35 -49.44 2.93
CA GLU A 134 41.25 -48.77 3.65
C GLU A 134 39.87 -49.20 3.11
N VAL A 135 39.83 -50.05 2.07
CA VAL A 135 38.68 -50.90 1.72
C VAL A 135 39.04 -52.33 2.10
N ASN A 136 38.27 -52.93 3.00
CA ASN A 136 38.51 -54.29 3.50
C ASN A 136 37.47 -55.24 2.90
N ASP A 137 37.82 -55.87 1.77
CA ASP A 137 36.93 -56.73 0.99
C ASP A 137 36.30 -57.84 1.85
N PRO A 138 37.06 -58.63 2.67
CA PRO A 138 36.45 -59.66 3.51
C PRO A 138 35.42 -59.16 4.54
N MET A 139 35.50 -57.88 4.94
CA MET A 139 34.60 -57.27 5.92
C MET A 139 33.55 -56.34 5.29
N ASN A 140 33.62 -56.09 3.98
CA ASN A 140 32.86 -55.05 3.28
C ASN A 140 32.87 -53.70 4.04
N GLU A 141 34.05 -53.27 4.48
CA GLU A 141 34.27 -52.07 5.30
C GLU A 141 35.10 -51.03 4.54
N ILE A 142 34.65 -49.78 4.53
CA ILE A 142 35.42 -48.62 4.06
C ILE A 142 35.80 -47.77 5.28
N ALA A 143 37.09 -47.49 5.44
CA ALA A 143 37.61 -46.66 6.50
C ALA A 143 38.08 -45.30 5.97
N PHE A 144 37.64 -44.23 6.63
CA PHE A 144 38.18 -42.88 6.45
C PHE A 144 38.83 -42.45 7.75
N ARG A 145 40.16 -42.46 7.81
CA ARG A 145 40.94 -42.14 9.01
C ARG A 145 41.53 -40.74 8.91
N ASN A 146 41.64 -40.08 10.06
CA ASN A 146 42.27 -38.76 10.18
C ASN A 146 41.64 -37.69 9.27
N ILE A 147 40.35 -37.84 8.94
CA ILE A 147 39.65 -36.80 8.18
C ILE A 147 39.35 -35.61 9.10
N THR A 148 39.33 -34.42 8.52
CA THR A 148 39.11 -33.17 9.25
C THR A 148 37.71 -32.63 9.05
N ARG A 149 36.95 -33.15 8.08
CA ARG A 149 35.60 -32.72 7.75
C ARG A 149 34.66 -33.93 7.73
N LEU A 150 33.54 -33.81 8.45
CA LEU A 150 32.53 -34.87 8.55
C LEU A 150 31.44 -34.76 7.47
N SER A 151 31.01 -33.54 7.14
CA SER A 151 29.92 -33.32 6.19
C SER A 151 30.36 -33.53 4.74
N GLY A 152 29.85 -34.58 4.09
CA GLY A 152 30.16 -34.96 2.71
C GLY A 152 29.46 -36.25 2.28
N ASP A 153 29.71 -36.65 1.03
CA ASP A 153 29.18 -37.88 0.44
C ASP A 153 30.29 -38.91 0.30
N TYR A 154 30.16 -40.05 0.97
CA TYR A 154 31.22 -41.05 1.11
C TYR A 154 30.89 -42.31 0.32
N THR A 155 31.87 -42.86 -0.39
CA THR A 155 31.77 -44.10 -1.18
C THR A 155 33.15 -44.75 -1.34
N ALA A 156 33.26 -45.81 -2.13
CA ALA A 156 34.52 -46.40 -2.56
C ALA A 156 34.43 -46.88 -4.02
N GLY A 157 35.58 -46.97 -4.69
CA GLY A 157 35.66 -47.33 -6.10
C GLY A 157 37.09 -47.30 -6.62
N GLU A 158 37.29 -47.76 -7.85
CA GLU A 158 38.58 -47.67 -8.52
C GLU A 158 39.01 -46.20 -8.66
N PRO A 159 40.32 -45.88 -8.64
CA PRO A 159 40.79 -44.48 -8.74
C PRO A 159 40.26 -43.75 -9.98
N SER A 160 40.00 -44.48 -11.07
CA SER A 160 39.43 -43.95 -12.32
C SER A 160 38.02 -43.36 -12.13
N ALA A 161 37.30 -43.75 -11.08
CA ALA A 161 35.97 -43.23 -10.79
C ALA A 161 35.98 -41.79 -10.26
N PHE A 162 37.08 -41.35 -9.65
CA PHE A 162 37.13 -40.12 -8.84
C PHE A 162 37.99 -39.03 -9.49
N GLY A 163 37.79 -38.80 -10.78
CA GLY A 163 38.42 -37.73 -11.55
C GLY A 163 37.79 -36.34 -11.32
N PRO A 164 38.36 -35.29 -11.95
CA PRO A 164 37.79 -33.94 -11.89
C PRO A 164 36.36 -33.92 -12.42
N ILE A 165 35.48 -33.18 -11.73
CA ILE A 165 34.08 -33.04 -12.12
C ILE A 165 34.01 -32.15 -13.34
N THR A 166 33.37 -32.65 -14.40
CA THR A 166 33.16 -31.87 -15.63
C THR A 166 32.05 -30.85 -15.40
N VAL A 167 32.39 -29.56 -15.56
CA VAL A 167 31.47 -28.42 -15.52
C VAL A 167 31.18 -28.00 -16.95
N PHE A 168 29.91 -27.80 -17.28
CA PHE A 168 29.46 -27.26 -18.56
C PHE A 168 29.11 -25.78 -18.38
N TYR A 169 29.85 -24.93 -19.09
CA TYR A 169 29.62 -23.48 -19.19
C TYR A 169 28.90 -23.18 -20.50
N SER A 170 27.85 -22.35 -20.49
CA SER A 170 27.21 -21.92 -21.74
C SER A 170 28.17 -21.03 -22.54
N ARG A 171 28.52 -21.38 -23.77
CA ARG A 171 29.41 -20.55 -24.60
C ARG A 171 28.65 -19.56 -25.50
N LYS A 172 27.37 -19.85 -25.73
CA LYS A 172 26.46 -19.08 -26.57
C LYS A 172 25.03 -19.43 -26.21
N SER A 173 24.08 -18.59 -26.63
CA SER A 173 22.67 -18.97 -26.67
C SER A 173 22.44 -20.10 -27.67
N GLY A 174 21.63 -21.09 -27.32
CA GLY A 174 21.48 -22.30 -28.13
C GLY A 174 20.62 -23.38 -27.49
N ASN A 175 20.61 -24.56 -28.11
CA ASN A 175 19.89 -25.72 -27.62
C ASN A 175 20.75 -26.47 -26.58
N TRP A 176 20.16 -26.92 -25.47
CA TRP A 176 20.81 -27.78 -24.47
C TRP A 176 21.45 -29.01 -25.11
N ASP A 177 20.82 -29.56 -26.15
CA ASP A 177 21.24 -30.78 -26.84
C ASP A 177 22.26 -30.55 -27.96
N ASP A 178 22.69 -29.30 -28.19
CA ASP A 178 23.79 -28.97 -29.11
C ASP A 178 25.10 -28.86 -28.32
N PRO A 179 26.09 -29.75 -28.52
CA PRO A 179 27.40 -29.64 -27.87
C PRO A 179 28.09 -28.29 -28.11
N ALA A 180 27.79 -27.61 -29.22
CA ALA A 180 28.33 -26.28 -29.51
C ALA A 180 27.70 -25.16 -28.65
N THR A 181 26.68 -25.44 -27.86
CA THR A 181 26.14 -24.53 -26.82
C THR A 181 27.06 -24.50 -25.60
N TRP A 182 27.90 -25.51 -25.41
CA TRP A 182 28.65 -25.70 -24.17
C TRP A 182 30.16 -25.67 -24.37
N SER A 183 30.86 -25.33 -23.30
CA SER A 183 32.28 -25.61 -23.14
C SER A 183 32.52 -26.32 -21.80
N THR A 184 33.50 -27.21 -21.78
CA THR A 184 33.99 -27.88 -20.57
C THR A 184 35.41 -27.45 -20.20
N ASP A 185 35.94 -26.42 -20.87
CA ASP A 185 37.27 -25.89 -20.63
C ASP A 185 37.35 -25.25 -19.24
N THR A 186 38.30 -25.69 -18.42
CA THR A 186 38.43 -25.22 -17.02
C THR A 186 39.14 -23.87 -16.90
N LEU A 187 39.85 -23.44 -17.95
CA LEU A 187 40.59 -22.17 -18.02
C LEU A 187 39.75 -21.09 -18.71
N LEU A 188 39.30 -21.37 -19.94
CA LEU A 188 38.55 -20.44 -20.78
C LEU A 188 37.05 -20.42 -20.48
N LYS A 189 36.50 -21.46 -19.85
CA LYS A 189 35.10 -21.55 -19.43
C LYS A 189 34.13 -21.19 -20.56
N TRP A 190 33.37 -20.11 -20.45
CA TRP A 190 32.39 -19.65 -21.46
C TRP A 190 33.04 -19.34 -22.82
N ASP A 191 34.32 -18.98 -22.87
CA ASP A 191 35.05 -18.70 -24.13
C ASP A 191 35.78 -19.92 -24.71
N GLY A 192 35.68 -21.07 -24.05
CA GLY A 192 36.35 -22.29 -24.49
C GLY A 192 35.81 -22.86 -25.81
N PRO A 193 36.51 -23.86 -26.37
CA PRO A 193 36.02 -24.61 -27.51
C PRO A 193 34.70 -25.33 -27.19
N ALA A 194 33.98 -25.73 -28.23
CA ALA A 194 32.76 -26.54 -28.10
C ALA A 194 33.07 -27.85 -27.36
N ALA A 195 32.17 -28.23 -26.45
CA ALA A 195 32.25 -29.50 -25.75
C ALA A 195 32.06 -30.68 -26.73
N SER A 196 32.58 -31.85 -26.37
CA SER A 196 32.40 -33.09 -27.14
C SER A 196 31.06 -33.80 -26.87
N GLY A 197 30.26 -33.27 -25.93
CA GLY A 197 29.00 -33.87 -25.50
C GLY A 197 28.06 -32.83 -24.92
N ILE A 198 26.98 -33.30 -24.30
CA ILE A 198 25.95 -32.47 -23.67
C ILE A 198 25.94 -32.70 -22.16
N PRO A 199 25.42 -31.77 -21.35
CA PRO A 199 25.33 -31.98 -19.91
C PRO A 199 24.46 -33.19 -19.57
N GLY A 200 24.95 -34.01 -18.64
CA GLY A 200 24.25 -35.16 -18.08
C GLY A 200 24.19 -35.13 -16.54
N PRO A 201 23.60 -36.16 -15.92
CA PRO A 201 23.34 -36.23 -14.47
C PRO A 201 24.61 -36.17 -13.61
N SER A 202 25.79 -36.39 -14.20
CA SER A 202 27.11 -36.35 -13.56
C SER A 202 27.85 -35.03 -13.78
N ASN A 203 27.18 -33.99 -14.26
CA ASN A 203 27.83 -32.73 -14.63
C ASN A 203 27.21 -31.53 -13.92
N GLN A 204 28.04 -30.56 -13.56
CA GLN A 204 27.56 -29.25 -13.14
C GLN A 204 27.25 -28.41 -14.38
N VAL A 205 26.20 -27.59 -14.31
CA VAL A 205 25.81 -26.69 -15.41
C VAL A 205 25.76 -25.26 -14.92
N ILE A 206 26.47 -24.36 -15.62
CA ILE A 206 26.49 -22.93 -15.34
C ILE A 206 26.11 -22.18 -16.63
N ILE A 207 24.99 -21.46 -16.57
CA ILE A 207 24.47 -20.67 -17.70
C ILE A 207 24.77 -19.20 -17.44
N GLY A 208 25.58 -18.62 -18.32
CA GLY A 208 26.12 -17.27 -18.22
C GLY A 208 27.14 -17.10 -17.10
N ASP A 209 27.82 -15.95 -17.10
CA ASP A 209 28.76 -15.55 -16.04
C ASP A 209 28.17 -14.46 -15.13
N GLY A 210 27.03 -13.88 -15.51
CA GLY A 210 26.38 -12.78 -14.81
C GLY A 210 26.96 -11.39 -15.10
N SER A 211 27.87 -11.26 -16.07
CA SER A 211 28.55 -10.00 -16.37
C SER A 211 28.75 -9.72 -17.87
N THR A 212 29.18 -10.72 -18.64
CA THR A 212 29.50 -10.58 -20.08
C THR A 212 28.78 -11.61 -20.96
N HIS A 213 28.48 -12.79 -20.42
CA HIS A 213 27.73 -13.86 -21.06
C HIS A 213 26.31 -13.95 -20.49
N PHE A 214 25.34 -13.47 -21.26
CA PHE A 214 23.91 -13.47 -20.93
C PHE A 214 23.13 -14.47 -21.81
N ASP A 215 23.55 -15.73 -21.76
CA ASP A 215 23.04 -16.76 -22.67
C ASP A 215 21.61 -17.21 -22.35
N THR A 216 20.85 -17.52 -23.40
CA THR A 216 19.59 -18.27 -23.34
C THR A 216 19.81 -19.70 -23.84
N VAL A 217 19.67 -20.68 -22.95
CA VAL A 217 19.73 -22.10 -23.28
C VAL A 217 18.31 -22.66 -23.32
N ALA A 218 17.92 -23.24 -24.45
CA ALA A 218 16.60 -23.86 -24.63
C ALA A 218 16.68 -25.38 -24.54
N ILE A 219 15.74 -26.02 -23.85
CA ILE A 219 15.57 -27.47 -23.84
C ILE A 219 14.44 -27.83 -24.81
N THR A 220 14.73 -28.69 -25.78
CA THR A 220 13.76 -29.11 -26.82
C THR A 220 13.37 -30.59 -26.71
N SER A 221 13.75 -31.26 -25.63
CA SER A 221 13.45 -32.68 -25.42
C SER A 221 13.32 -32.99 -23.93
N ASP A 222 12.42 -33.91 -23.60
CA ASP A 222 12.11 -34.30 -22.23
C ASP A 222 13.33 -34.95 -21.51
N ASN A 223 13.19 -35.09 -20.19
CA ASN A 223 14.06 -35.89 -19.33
C ASN A 223 15.54 -35.43 -19.27
N ARG A 224 15.81 -34.14 -19.49
CA ARG A 224 17.16 -33.58 -19.29
C ARG A 224 17.56 -33.55 -17.82
N ARG A 225 18.83 -33.90 -17.57
CA ARG A 225 19.39 -34.02 -16.23
C ARG A 225 20.73 -33.33 -16.10
N SER A 226 20.98 -32.73 -14.93
CA SER A 226 22.31 -32.25 -14.52
C SER A 226 22.54 -32.54 -13.04
N GLY A 227 23.79 -32.69 -12.64
CA GLY A 227 24.18 -32.86 -11.24
C GLY A 227 23.97 -31.60 -10.41
N SER A 228 24.11 -30.42 -11.04
CA SER A 228 23.68 -29.13 -10.49
C SER A 228 23.33 -28.15 -11.60
N LEU A 229 22.68 -27.03 -11.24
CA LEU A 229 22.35 -25.95 -12.15
C LEU A 229 22.55 -24.58 -11.47
N GLN A 230 23.24 -23.69 -12.18
CA GLN A 230 23.34 -22.28 -11.84
C GLN A 230 22.93 -21.44 -13.06
N ILE A 231 21.93 -20.57 -12.90
CA ILE A 231 21.51 -19.63 -13.92
C ILE A 231 21.92 -18.23 -13.45
N ASN A 232 22.99 -17.68 -14.02
CA ASN A 232 23.52 -16.39 -13.59
C ASN A 232 22.66 -15.22 -14.08
N SER A 233 22.85 -14.06 -13.45
CA SER A 233 22.06 -12.86 -13.75
C SER A 233 22.06 -12.55 -15.25
N GLY A 234 20.89 -12.19 -15.79
CA GLY A 234 20.71 -11.91 -17.22
C GLY A 234 20.63 -13.14 -18.14
N SER A 235 21.03 -14.32 -17.66
CA SER A 235 20.89 -15.58 -18.41
C SER A 235 19.55 -16.28 -18.19
N VAL A 236 19.24 -17.21 -19.10
CA VAL A 236 17.95 -17.88 -19.19
C VAL A 236 18.11 -19.38 -19.45
N LEU A 237 17.42 -20.20 -18.68
CA LEU A 237 17.08 -21.58 -19.05
C LEU A 237 15.61 -21.64 -19.47
N ASP A 238 15.33 -21.94 -20.73
CA ASP A 238 13.97 -22.06 -21.26
C ASP A 238 13.63 -23.53 -21.52
N MET A 239 12.69 -24.07 -20.76
CA MET A 239 12.25 -25.45 -20.92
C MET A 239 11.11 -25.62 -21.92
N GLY A 240 10.51 -24.53 -22.40
CA GLY A 240 9.31 -24.63 -23.22
C GLY A 240 8.26 -25.53 -22.57
N THR A 241 7.71 -26.46 -23.33
CA THR A 241 6.69 -27.41 -22.85
C THR A 241 7.26 -28.77 -22.44
N THR A 242 8.59 -28.92 -22.35
CA THR A 242 9.22 -30.22 -22.05
C THR A 242 9.14 -30.53 -20.55
N THR A 243 9.16 -31.82 -20.21
CA THR A 243 8.93 -32.33 -18.85
C THR A 243 9.93 -33.41 -18.44
N GLY A 244 9.87 -33.85 -17.18
CA GLY A 244 10.74 -34.91 -16.64
C GLY A 244 12.16 -34.46 -16.27
N HIS A 245 12.41 -33.16 -16.20
CA HIS A 245 13.74 -32.60 -15.91
C HIS A 245 14.14 -32.71 -14.44
N ILE A 246 15.42 -32.98 -14.18
CA ILE A 246 16.03 -33.06 -12.84
C ILE A 246 17.43 -32.41 -12.90
N PHE A 247 17.61 -31.25 -12.28
CA PHE A 247 18.81 -30.41 -12.40
C PHE A 247 19.71 -30.38 -11.15
N ASP A 248 19.44 -31.23 -10.16
CA ASP A 248 20.19 -31.30 -8.91
C ASP A 248 20.25 -32.75 -8.39
N VAL A 249 20.98 -33.61 -9.08
CA VAL A 249 21.18 -34.98 -8.57
C VAL A 249 22.01 -35.00 -7.26
N LEU A 250 22.45 -33.84 -6.73
CA LEU A 250 22.97 -33.72 -5.36
C LEU A 250 22.33 -32.54 -4.59
N PRO A 251 21.67 -32.78 -3.44
CA PRO A 251 20.95 -31.75 -2.69
C PRO A 251 21.84 -30.65 -2.10
N GLU A 252 23.17 -30.84 -2.03
CA GLU A 252 24.09 -29.83 -1.49
C GLU A 252 24.65 -28.86 -2.52
N LEU A 253 24.59 -29.18 -3.82
CA LEU A 253 24.80 -28.21 -4.90
C LEU A 253 23.47 -27.59 -5.27
N LYS A 254 22.95 -26.78 -4.35
CA LYS A 254 21.64 -26.14 -4.48
C LYS A 254 21.54 -25.36 -5.79
N ILE A 255 20.40 -25.48 -6.47
CA ILE A 255 20.14 -24.69 -7.68
C ILE A 255 20.16 -23.21 -7.30
N GLY A 256 20.95 -22.42 -8.03
CA GLY A 256 21.26 -21.05 -7.64
C GLY A 256 21.45 -20.08 -8.81
N GLY A 257 21.88 -18.88 -8.46
CA GLY A 257 21.97 -17.75 -9.38
C GLY A 257 20.68 -16.94 -9.42
N SER A 258 20.76 -15.79 -10.10
CA SER A 258 19.70 -14.77 -10.17
C SER A 258 19.14 -14.58 -11.58
N GLY A 259 19.40 -15.53 -12.49
CA GLY A 259 18.86 -15.54 -13.85
C GLY A 259 17.41 -15.99 -13.92
N THR A 260 16.94 -16.38 -15.11
CA THR A 260 15.54 -16.75 -15.35
C THR A 260 15.36 -18.22 -15.71
N LEU A 261 14.46 -18.92 -15.02
CA LEU A 261 13.91 -20.20 -15.44
C LEU A 261 12.57 -19.96 -16.15
N ARG A 262 12.42 -20.39 -17.41
CA ARG A 262 11.19 -20.23 -18.18
C ARG A 262 10.50 -21.57 -18.42
N ILE A 263 9.19 -21.59 -18.21
CA ILE A 263 8.34 -22.78 -18.28
C ILE A 263 7.08 -22.44 -19.08
N SER A 264 6.73 -23.27 -20.06
CA SER A 264 5.43 -23.30 -20.73
C SER A 264 4.73 -24.62 -20.43
N SER A 265 3.51 -24.80 -20.92
CA SER A 265 2.78 -26.05 -20.80
C SER A 265 1.94 -26.34 -22.05
N SER A 266 1.94 -27.61 -22.44
CA SER A 266 0.97 -28.18 -23.39
C SER A 266 -0.19 -28.88 -22.68
N THR A 267 -0.18 -28.96 -21.35
CA THR A 267 -1.20 -29.59 -20.53
C THR A 267 -1.89 -28.57 -19.61
N PRO A 268 -3.05 -28.90 -18.99
CA PRO A 268 -3.80 -27.95 -18.16
C PRO A 268 -3.06 -27.43 -16.92
N VAL A 269 -1.98 -28.09 -16.47
CA VAL A 269 -1.15 -27.68 -15.34
C VAL A 269 0.31 -27.74 -15.76
N ALA A 270 1.03 -26.63 -15.68
CA ALA A 270 2.46 -26.61 -16.02
C ALA A 270 3.26 -27.50 -15.08
N VAL A 271 4.35 -28.10 -15.57
CA VAL A 271 5.19 -29.01 -14.79
C VAL A 271 6.49 -28.31 -14.42
N PHE A 272 6.69 -28.08 -13.13
CA PHE A 272 7.96 -27.55 -12.61
C PHE A 272 8.98 -28.68 -12.44
N PRO A 273 10.30 -28.48 -12.71
CA PRO A 273 11.28 -29.57 -12.69
C PRO A 273 11.41 -30.27 -11.34
N GLY A 274 11.80 -31.54 -11.37
CA GLY A 274 11.87 -32.43 -10.22
C GLY A 274 13.13 -32.26 -9.39
N SER A 275 13.37 -31.04 -8.91
CA SER A 275 14.58 -30.62 -8.18
C SER A 275 14.26 -29.70 -7.00
N ASP A 276 15.21 -29.53 -6.07
CA ASP A 276 15.18 -28.55 -4.98
C ASP A 276 15.63 -27.16 -5.47
N PHE A 277 14.64 -26.35 -5.81
CA PHE A 277 14.83 -24.94 -6.17
C PHE A 277 14.75 -24.00 -4.97
N GLY A 278 14.78 -24.48 -3.72
CA GLY A 278 14.58 -23.65 -2.54
C GLY A 278 15.49 -22.42 -2.48
N ASN A 279 16.76 -22.55 -2.89
CA ASN A 279 17.68 -21.40 -3.00
C ASN A 279 17.30 -20.44 -4.13
N PHE A 280 16.98 -20.97 -5.31
CA PHE A 280 16.57 -20.17 -6.48
C PHE A 280 15.24 -19.43 -6.25
N LEU A 281 14.35 -19.95 -5.41
CA LEU A 281 13.09 -19.33 -5.04
C LEU A 281 13.19 -18.41 -3.81
N SER A 282 14.34 -18.40 -3.12
CA SER A 282 14.61 -17.53 -1.97
C SER A 282 14.87 -16.07 -2.38
N ALA A 283 14.87 -15.13 -1.43
CA ALA A 283 15.11 -13.70 -1.67
C ALA A 283 16.39 -13.36 -2.46
N SER A 284 17.39 -14.24 -2.46
CA SER A 284 18.66 -14.09 -3.19
C SER A 284 18.70 -14.81 -4.55
N GLY A 285 17.63 -15.53 -4.88
CA GLY A 285 17.52 -16.37 -6.07
C GLY A 285 17.05 -15.62 -7.30
N GLY A 286 16.55 -16.36 -8.28
CA GLY A 286 16.24 -15.84 -9.61
C GLY A 286 14.77 -15.60 -9.89
N THR A 287 14.46 -15.54 -11.19
CA THR A 287 13.12 -15.31 -11.72
C THR A 287 12.55 -16.62 -12.27
N VAL A 288 11.30 -16.92 -11.93
CA VAL A 288 10.53 -17.93 -12.66
C VAL A 288 9.55 -17.23 -13.60
N GLU A 289 9.61 -17.58 -14.88
CA GLU A 289 8.65 -17.14 -15.88
C GLU A 289 7.76 -18.31 -16.31
N TYR A 290 6.45 -18.16 -16.16
CA TYR A 290 5.49 -18.99 -16.87
C TYR A 290 4.97 -18.25 -18.10
N TYR A 291 5.04 -18.87 -19.27
CA TYR A 291 4.56 -18.27 -20.50
C TYR A 291 3.75 -19.26 -21.33
N SER A 292 2.79 -18.77 -22.11
CA SER A 292 2.00 -19.63 -22.98
C SER A 292 2.51 -19.62 -24.42
N THR A 293 2.32 -20.76 -25.10
CA THR A 293 2.69 -20.97 -26.50
C THR A 293 1.49 -21.41 -27.35
N GLY A 294 0.28 -20.96 -27.00
CA GLY A 294 -0.99 -21.34 -27.65
C GLY A 294 -1.86 -22.29 -26.83
N ASN A 295 -1.59 -22.43 -25.52
CA ASN A 295 -2.37 -23.24 -24.59
C ASN A 295 -2.59 -22.50 -23.28
N SER A 296 -3.79 -22.64 -22.71
CA SER A 296 -4.10 -22.16 -21.37
C SER A 296 -3.73 -23.20 -20.32
N PHE A 297 -3.17 -22.77 -19.19
CA PHE A 297 -2.77 -23.67 -18.11
C PHE A 297 -2.82 -22.99 -16.74
N THR A 298 -2.75 -23.80 -15.70
CA THR A 298 -2.62 -23.37 -14.30
C THR A 298 -1.17 -23.57 -13.84
N LEU A 299 -0.67 -22.65 -13.01
CA LEU A 299 0.61 -22.84 -12.33
C LEU A 299 0.59 -24.13 -11.48
N PRO A 300 1.72 -24.83 -11.35
CA PRO A 300 1.81 -25.99 -10.48
C PRO A 300 1.75 -25.59 -9.01
N GLN A 301 1.18 -26.47 -8.18
CA GLN A 301 1.23 -26.37 -6.71
C GLN A 301 2.47 -27.03 -6.11
N ILE A 302 3.02 -28.02 -6.82
CA ILE A 302 4.20 -28.79 -6.43
C ILE A 302 5.13 -28.98 -7.62
N SER A 303 6.42 -29.16 -7.36
CA SER A 303 7.36 -29.63 -8.37
C SER A 303 7.10 -31.09 -8.75
N ALA A 304 7.73 -31.57 -9.83
CA ALA A 304 7.69 -32.99 -10.18
C ALA A 304 8.31 -33.91 -9.10
N SER A 305 9.08 -33.37 -8.16
CA SER A 305 9.64 -34.07 -7.00
C SER A 305 8.80 -33.92 -5.72
N GLY A 306 7.67 -33.21 -5.78
CA GLY A 306 6.79 -32.97 -4.64
C GLY A 306 7.17 -31.76 -3.77
N PHE A 307 8.16 -30.96 -4.18
CA PHE A 307 8.51 -29.70 -3.50
C PHE A 307 7.34 -28.72 -3.58
N ASN A 308 7.00 -28.08 -2.46
CA ASN A 308 5.89 -27.14 -2.40
C ASN A 308 6.22 -25.82 -3.10
N LEU A 309 5.40 -25.41 -4.07
CA LEU A 309 5.54 -24.13 -4.77
C LEU A 309 4.55 -23.10 -4.19
N ASP A 310 4.76 -22.71 -2.94
CA ASP A 310 4.01 -21.63 -2.26
C ASP A 310 4.69 -20.26 -2.32
N HIS A 311 5.94 -20.19 -2.80
CA HIS A 311 6.63 -18.92 -2.93
C HIS A 311 7.55 -18.88 -4.15
N TYR A 312 7.83 -17.66 -4.60
CA TYR A 312 8.79 -17.33 -5.64
C TYR A 312 9.58 -16.09 -5.21
N ASN A 313 10.83 -15.96 -5.67
CA ASN A 313 11.51 -14.68 -5.53
C ASN A 313 10.89 -13.66 -6.50
N HIS A 314 11.20 -13.77 -7.78
CA HIS A 314 10.51 -13.01 -8.83
C HIS A 314 9.64 -13.95 -9.67
N LEU A 315 8.44 -13.50 -10.00
CA LEU A 315 7.49 -14.27 -10.81
C LEU A 315 7.05 -13.44 -12.02
N VAL A 316 7.16 -14.03 -13.21
CA VAL A 316 6.70 -13.44 -14.47
C VAL A 316 5.64 -14.34 -15.09
N LEU A 317 4.49 -13.79 -15.44
CA LEU A 317 3.38 -14.52 -16.05
C LEU A 317 3.05 -13.90 -17.41
N SER A 318 3.31 -14.63 -18.49
CA SER A 318 3.26 -14.12 -19.87
C SER A 318 2.32 -14.96 -20.74
N ALA A 319 1.03 -14.65 -20.70
CA ALA A 319 0.03 -15.29 -21.55
C ALA A 319 -0.03 -14.63 -22.94
N LYS A 320 0.01 -15.42 -24.02
CA LYS A 320 -0.25 -14.97 -25.39
C LYS A 320 -1.71 -14.58 -25.59
N ALA A 321 -1.98 -13.78 -26.61
CA ALA A 321 -3.34 -13.45 -27.02
C ALA A 321 -4.19 -14.72 -27.19
N GLY A 322 -5.38 -14.75 -26.56
CA GLY A 322 -6.29 -15.90 -26.56
C GLY A 322 -6.02 -16.94 -25.46
N ASP A 323 -4.84 -16.93 -24.84
CA ASP A 323 -4.50 -17.85 -23.76
C ASP A 323 -4.78 -17.26 -22.37
N THR A 324 -4.95 -18.17 -21.41
CA THR A 324 -5.06 -17.84 -19.98
C THR A 324 -4.04 -18.61 -19.16
N ILE A 325 -3.25 -17.90 -18.35
CA ILE A 325 -2.45 -18.48 -17.27
C ILE A 325 -3.20 -18.27 -15.95
N ARG A 326 -3.44 -19.34 -15.19
CA ARG A 326 -4.15 -19.29 -13.90
C ARG A 326 -3.18 -19.45 -12.75
N PHE A 327 -3.32 -18.63 -11.71
CA PHE A 327 -2.68 -18.91 -10.42
C PHE A 327 -3.16 -20.26 -9.87
N PRO A 328 -2.32 -20.97 -9.09
CA PRO A 328 -2.67 -22.27 -8.56
C PRO A 328 -3.75 -22.14 -7.49
N GLY A 329 -4.40 -23.26 -7.18
CA GLY A 329 -5.34 -23.35 -6.06
C GLY A 329 -4.68 -23.32 -4.68
N LYS A 330 -3.65 -22.49 -4.50
CA LYS A 330 -2.79 -22.35 -3.33
C LYS A 330 -2.41 -20.88 -3.21
N SER A 331 -2.38 -20.34 -1.99
CA SER A 331 -1.91 -18.97 -1.78
C SER A 331 -0.40 -18.87 -2.04
N LEU A 332 0.03 -17.78 -2.68
CA LEU A 332 1.43 -17.58 -3.07
C LEU A 332 2.03 -16.32 -2.44
N GLU A 333 3.29 -16.45 -2.01
CA GLU A 333 4.15 -15.31 -1.67
C GLU A 333 5.17 -15.04 -2.78
N ILE A 334 5.27 -13.80 -3.22
CA ILE A 334 6.29 -13.31 -4.13
C ILE A 334 7.17 -12.35 -3.32
N ILE A 335 8.43 -12.75 -3.08
CA ILE A 335 9.37 -11.99 -2.23
C ILE A 335 9.90 -10.75 -2.96
N GLY A 336 10.11 -10.86 -4.25
CA GLY A 336 10.49 -9.78 -5.15
C GLY A 336 9.28 -9.25 -5.91
N ASN A 337 9.41 -9.20 -7.23
CA ASN A 337 8.43 -8.56 -8.12
C ASN A 337 7.53 -9.59 -8.81
N LEU A 338 6.27 -9.21 -9.01
CA LEU A 338 5.33 -9.90 -9.89
C LEU A 338 5.15 -9.10 -11.18
N ILE A 339 5.46 -9.71 -12.33
CA ILE A 339 5.31 -9.07 -13.64
C ILE A 339 4.30 -9.85 -14.48
N ILE A 340 3.32 -9.15 -15.05
CA ILE A 340 2.35 -9.68 -16.00
C ILE A 340 2.68 -9.17 -17.40
N GLY A 341 2.87 -10.10 -18.34
CA GLY A 341 3.13 -9.85 -19.75
C GLY A 341 4.50 -9.22 -20.01
N ARG A 342 5.56 -10.02 -20.13
CA ARG A 342 6.95 -9.52 -20.26
C ARG A 342 7.23 -8.63 -21.48
N SER A 343 6.41 -8.72 -22.52
CA SER A 343 6.51 -7.92 -23.76
C SER A 343 5.14 -7.86 -24.45
N SER A 344 5.02 -7.00 -25.46
CA SER A 344 3.79 -6.79 -26.24
C SER A 344 3.27 -8.05 -26.96
N ALA A 345 4.10 -9.08 -27.11
CA ALA A 345 3.66 -10.39 -27.63
C ALA A 345 2.73 -11.15 -26.67
N PHE A 346 2.66 -10.74 -25.39
CA PHE A 346 1.93 -11.43 -24.34
C PHE A 346 0.75 -10.58 -23.83
N SER A 347 -0.28 -10.47 -24.67
CA SER A 347 -1.51 -9.70 -24.40
C SER A 347 -2.68 -10.56 -23.89
N GLY A 348 -2.41 -11.79 -23.43
CA GLY A 348 -3.41 -12.72 -22.90
C GLY A 348 -3.88 -12.40 -21.49
N GLN A 349 -4.55 -13.36 -20.86
CA GLN A 349 -5.10 -13.21 -19.52
C GLN A 349 -4.29 -13.94 -18.46
N VAL A 350 -4.12 -13.30 -17.32
CA VAL A 350 -3.70 -13.92 -16.06
C VAL A 350 -4.83 -13.77 -15.07
N ILE A 351 -5.27 -14.87 -14.44
CA ILE A 351 -6.43 -14.86 -13.54
C ILE A 351 -6.09 -15.57 -12.23
N LEU A 352 -6.57 -15.02 -11.10
CA LEU A 352 -6.42 -15.68 -9.81
C LEU A 352 -7.25 -16.97 -9.76
N SER A 353 -6.85 -17.90 -8.87
CA SER A 353 -7.54 -19.16 -8.68
C SER A 353 -9.01 -18.97 -8.26
N ASN A 354 -9.87 -19.93 -8.60
CA ASN A 354 -11.27 -20.02 -8.14
C ASN A 354 -11.52 -21.21 -7.19
N THR A 355 -10.47 -21.79 -6.59
CA THR A 355 -10.58 -22.89 -5.61
C THR A 355 -10.79 -22.37 -4.18
N SER A 356 -10.61 -23.18 -3.14
CA SER A 356 -10.68 -22.71 -1.75
C SER A 356 -9.51 -21.81 -1.32
N GLN A 357 -8.38 -21.83 -2.06
CA GLN A 357 -7.18 -21.04 -1.80
C GLN A 357 -6.70 -20.31 -3.06
N GLY A 358 -5.89 -19.26 -2.91
CA GLY A 358 -5.35 -18.52 -4.05
C GLY A 358 -5.08 -17.03 -3.79
N ASP A 359 -4.96 -16.61 -2.53
CA ASP A 359 -4.57 -15.24 -2.21
C ASP A 359 -3.10 -15.02 -2.54
N ILE A 360 -2.75 -13.79 -2.93
CA ILE A 360 -1.41 -13.45 -3.39
C ILE A 360 -0.81 -12.36 -2.51
N SER A 361 0.41 -12.57 -2.03
CA SER A 361 1.21 -11.56 -1.32
C SER A 361 2.45 -11.24 -2.15
N VAL A 362 2.71 -9.95 -2.39
CA VAL A 362 3.88 -9.47 -3.12
C VAL A 362 4.62 -8.47 -2.23
N LYS A 363 5.90 -8.73 -1.93
CA LYS A 363 6.73 -7.87 -1.08
C LYS A 363 7.47 -6.79 -1.89
N GLY A 364 7.79 -7.05 -3.16
CA GLY A 364 8.30 -6.04 -4.10
C GLY A 364 7.17 -5.32 -4.86
N ASN A 365 7.44 -4.97 -6.12
CA ASN A 365 6.51 -4.29 -7.00
C ASN A 365 5.64 -5.28 -7.80
N MET A 366 4.46 -4.82 -8.20
CA MET A 366 3.62 -5.49 -9.19
C MET A 366 3.55 -4.64 -10.45
N GLU A 367 3.88 -5.24 -11.60
CA GLU A 367 3.86 -4.56 -12.89
C GLU A 367 3.01 -5.34 -13.89
N ILE A 368 1.96 -4.70 -14.39
CA ILE A 368 1.14 -5.24 -15.49
C ILE A 368 1.56 -4.49 -16.74
N ARG A 369 2.54 -5.05 -17.43
CA ARG A 369 3.15 -4.42 -18.61
C ARG A 369 2.33 -4.67 -19.86
N ASN A 370 1.75 -5.86 -19.99
CA ASN A 370 0.93 -6.26 -21.13
C ASN A 370 -0.21 -7.19 -20.69
N GLY A 371 -1.26 -7.26 -21.50
CA GLY A 371 -2.39 -8.16 -21.27
C GLY A 371 -3.27 -7.75 -20.09
N VAL A 372 -3.91 -8.74 -19.46
CA VAL A 372 -4.94 -8.49 -18.43
C VAL A 372 -4.67 -9.33 -17.20
N LEU A 373 -4.58 -8.70 -16.02
CA LEU A 373 -4.72 -9.37 -14.73
C LEU A 373 -6.19 -9.33 -14.28
N VAL A 374 -6.72 -10.45 -13.80
CA VAL A 374 -8.15 -10.60 -13.49
C VAL A 374 -8.36 -11.11 -12.06
N PHE A 375 -9.10 -10.32 -11.26
CA PHE A 375 -9.79 -10.85 -10.09
C PHE A 375 -10.99 -11.70 -10.55
N PRO A 376 -11.07 -12.97 -10.16
CA PRO A 376 -12.18 -13.82 -10.54
C PRO A 376 -13.43 -13.49 -9.70
N ASN A 377 -14.50 -14.23 -10.00
CA ASN A 377 -15.70 -14.32 -9.17
C ASN A 377 -16.01 -15.81 -8.94
N SER A 378 -16.95 -16.08 -8.03
CA SER A 378 -17.27 -17.37 -7.39
C SER A 378 -16.47 -17.68 -6.13
N THR A 379 -15.25 -17.17 -5.99
CA THR A 379 -14.53 -17.19 -4.71
C THR A 379 -13.78 -15.88 -4.51
N ALA A 380 -13.96 -15.26 -3.36
CA ALA A 380 -13.28 -14.01 -3.02
C ALA A 380 -11.75 -14.22 -2.98
N ARG A 381 -11.01 -13.23 -3.48
CA ARG A 381 -9.55 -13.21 -3.50
C ARG A 381 -8.99 -11.92 -2.98
N GLN A 382 -7.84 -12.04 -2.35
CA GLN A 382 -7.04 -10.92 -1.91
C GLN A 382 -5.67 -10.88 -2.60
N ILE A 383 -5.27 -9.69 -3.02
CA ILE A 383 -3.88 -9.36 -3.31
C ILE A 383 -3.38 -8.38 -2.25
N THR A 384 -2.23 -8.68 -1.64
CA THR A 384 -1.52 -7.77 -0.73
C THR A 384 -0.19 -7.37 -1.35
N LEU A 385 0.05 -6.08 -1.54
CA LEU A 385 1.23 -5.54 -2.21
C LEU A 385 1.95 -4.54 -1.31
N SER A 386 3.24 -4.79 -1.06
CA SER A 386 4.08 -3.91 -0.25
C SER A 386 4.77 -2.82 -1.08
N GLY A 387 5.12 -3.09 -2.34
CA GLY A 387 5.66 -2.11 -3.27
C GLY A 387 4.60 -1.34 -4.07
N ASN A 388 5.01 -0.82 -5.22
CA ASN A 388 4.15 -0.07 -6.14
C ASN A 388 3.40 -1.02 -7.09
N LEU A 389 2.19 -0.64 -7.48
CA LEU A 389 1.45 -1.21 -8.59
C LEU A 389 1.59 -0.31 -9.82
N LEU A 390 2.17 -0.84 -10.90
CA LEU A 390 2.23 -0.20 -12.21
C LEU A 390 1.33 -0.95 -13.20
N ILE A 391 0.49 -0.21 -13.92
CA ILE A 391 -0.26 -0.71 -15.07
C ILE A 391 0.17 0.11 -16.27
N GLU A 392 0.81 -0.52 -17.24
CA GLU A 392 1.29 0.16 -18.44
C GLU A 392 0.16 0.43 -19.45
N ASN A 393 0.46 1.27 -20.43
CA ASN A 393 -0.48 1.57 -21.52
C ASN A 393 -0.81 0.30 -22.32
N GLY A 394 -2.11 0.08 -22.60
CA GLY A 394 -2.60 -1.12 -23.27
C GLY A 394 -2.76 -2.36 -22.37
N ALA A 395 -2.36 -2.28 -21.10
CA ALA A 395 -2.59 -3.33 -20.11
C ALA A 395 -3.84 -3.06 -19.26
N SER A 396 -4.33 -4.08 -18.54
CA SER A 396 -5.52 -3.97 -17.70
C SER A 396 -5.43 -4.76 -16.40
N PHE A 397 -6.02 -4.22 -15.33
CA PHE A 397 -6.33 -4.95 -14.11
C PHE A 397 -7.81 -4.78 -13.77
N LEU A 398 -8.58 -5.86 -13.81
CA LEU A 398 -10.03 -5.79 -13.67
C LEU A 398 -10.63 -6.91 -12.82
N VAL A 399 -11.86 -6.69 -12.35
CA VAL A 399 -12.73 -7.74 -11.81
C VAL A 399 -13.51 -8.38 -12.95
N SER A 400 -13.59 -9.72 -12.95
CA SER A 400 -14.33 -10.47 -13.98
C SER A 400 -15.82 -10.12 -14.00
N GLY A 401 -16.39 -9.97 -15.20
CA GLY A 401 -17.84 -9.84 -15.39
C GLY A 401 -18.62 -11.16 -15.31
N SER A 402 -17.94 -12.31 -15.20
CA SER A 402 -18.54 -13.67 -15.19
C SER A 402 -18.34 -14.37 -13.84
N GLY A 403 -19.11 -15.44 -13.53
CA GLY A 403 -19.07 -16.16 -12.23
C GLY A 403 -20.11 -15.68 -11.19
N THR A 404 -20.13 -16.24 -9.98
CA THR A 404 -21.02 -15.80 -8.89
C THR A 404 -20.44 -14.56 -8.19
N PRO A 405 -21.21 -13.47 -7.98
CA PRO A 405 -20.67 -12.24 -7.39
C PRO A 405 -20.02 -12.46 -6.02
N VAL A 406 -18.81 -11.93 -5.84
CA VAL A 406 -18.06 -11.93 -4.58
C VAL A 406 -17.33 -10.59 -4.40
N GLN A 407 -16.86 -10.36 -3.18
CA GLN A 407 -16.09 -9.17 -2.82
C GLN A 407 -14.60 -9.51 -2.74
N ASN A 408 -13.85 -9.15 -3.77
CA ASN A 408 -12.39 -9.27 -3.78
C ASN A 408 -11.73 -8.12 -3.00
N ALA A 409 -10.43 -8.21 -2.74
CA ALA A 409 -9.67 -7.19 -2.05
C ALA A 409 -8.28 -6.94 -2.67
N LEU A 410 -7.90 -5.67 -2.79
CA LEU A 410 -6.56 -5.24 -3.13
C LEU A 410 -6.02 -4.34 -2.01
N ILE A 411 -4.95 -4.77 -1.35
CA ILE A 411 -4.29 -4.03 -0.26
C ILE A 411 -2.94 -3.52 -0.78
N LEU A 412 -2.72 -2.21 -0.71
CA LEU A 412 -1.55 -1.52 -1.26
C LEU A 412 -0.81 -0.75 -0.16
N SER A 413 0.50 -0.94 -0.03
CA SER A 413 1.35 -0.10 0.82
C SER A 413 2.07 1.00 0.02
N GLY A 414 2.32 0.78 -1.28
CA GLY A 414 2.95 1.73 -2.19
C GLY A 414 1.97 2.49 -3.10
N ASN A 415 2.52 3.09 -4.15
CA ASN A 415 1.78 3.89 -5.13
C ASN A 415 1.00 3.01 -6.11
N LEU A 416 -0.10 3.56 -6.65
CA LEU A 416 -0.77 3.07 -7.84
C LEU A 416 -0.48 4.01 -9.01
N ILE A 417 0.20 3.50 -10.03
CA ILE A 417 0.52 4.21 -11.27
C ILE A 417 -0.21 3.49 -12.40
N ASN A 418 -1.28 4.09 -12.92
CA ASN A 418 -2.12 3.47 -13.94
C ASN A 418 -2.11 4.29 -15.24
N ASN A 419 -1.51 3.70 -16.27
CA ASN A 419 -1.53 4.22 -17.65
C ASN A 419 -2.42 3.38 -18.58
N GLY A 420 -3.05 2.33 -18.07
CA GLY A 420 -3.96 1.45 -18.81
C GLY A 420 -5.38 1.51 -18.25
N VAL A 421 -5.96 0.34 -17.94
CA VAL A 421 -7.30 0.21 -17.37
C VAL A 421 -7.23 -0.44 -15.99
N PHE A 422 -7.83 0.20 -14.99
CA PHE A 422 -8.00 -0.34 -13.65
C PHE A 422 -9.49 -0.28 -13.29
N THR A 423 -10.15 -1.43 -13.19
CA THR A 423 -11.61 -1.51 -13.00
C THR A 423 -11.97 -2.48 -11.86
N MET A 424 -12.27 -1.93 -10.69
CA MET A 424 -12.61 -2.69 -9.49
C MET A 424 -14.12 -2.85 -9.26
N ASN A 425 -14.92 -2.46 -10.24
CA ASN A 425 -16.38 -2.64 -10.25
C ASN A 425 -16.84 -3.15 -11.62
N ALA A 426 -17.25 -4.41 -11.70
CA ALA A 426 -17.82 -5.00 -12.91
C ALA A 426 -19.37 -5.04 -12.90
N GLY A 427 -20.02 -4.45 -11.88
CA GLY A 427 -21.46 -4.43 -11.71
C GLY A 427 -22.05 -5.68 -11.04
N GLY A 428 -23.31 -5.61 -10.60
CA GLY A 428 -24.05 -6.77 -10.06
C GLY A 428 -23.41 -7.44 -8.83
N GLY A 429 -22.68 -6.69 -8.01
CA GLY A 429 -21.97 -7.21 -6.82
C GLY A 429 -20.60 -7.82 -7.10
N ARG A 430 -20.11 -7.77 -8.35
CA ARG A 430 -18.78 -8.26 -8.78
C ARG A 430 -17.76 -7.14 -8.58
N ILE A 431 -17.12 -7.12 -7.42
CA ILE A 431 -16.34 -5.96 -6.96
C ILE A 431 -15.00 -6.37 -6.36
N ALA A 432 -14.11 -5.38 -6.26
CA ALA A 432 -12.94 -5.43 -5.41
C ALA A 432 -12.86 -4.17 -4.53
N HIS A 433 -12.64 -4.35 -3.24
CA HIS A 433 -12.34 -3.25 -2.32
C HIS A 433 -10.85 -2.93 -2.37
N VAL A 434 -10.49 -1.65 -2.53
CA VAL A 434 -9.08 -1.23 -2.52
C VAL A 434 -8.76 -0.55 -1.20
N ARG A 435 -7.69 -0.96 -0.53
CA ARG A 435 -7.24 -0.37 0.75
C ARG A 435 -5.78 0.05 0.66
N PHE A 436 -5.50 1.31 0.94
CA PHE A 436 -4.13 1.81 1.11
C PHE A 436 -3.73 1.76 2.58
N ILE A 437 -2.58 1.17 2.85
CA ILE A 437 -1.98 1.02 4.19
C ILE A 437 -0.57 1.65 4.25
N GLY A 438 0.15 1.41 5.34
CA GLY A 438 1.51 1.93 5.56
C GLY A 438 1.54 3.37 6.08
N SER A 439 2.68 3.81 6.60
CA SER A 439 2.83 5.12 7.26
C SER A 439 3.36 6.24 6.34
N GLY A 440 3.85 5.90 5.14
CA GLY A 440 4.34 6.89 4.17
C GLY A 440 3.24 7.43 3.26
N ASN A 441 3.49 8.58 2.64
CA ASN A 441 2.61 9.13 1.59
C ASN A 441 2.58 8.21 0.37
N THR A 442 1.44 8.14 -0.30
CA THR A 442 1.24 7.37 -1.54
C THR A 442 0.39 8.13 -2.53
N THR A 443 0.50 7.80 -3.81
CA THR A 443 -0.27 8.45 -4.88
C THR A 443 -1.10 7.46 -5.69
N VAL A 444 -2.23 7.95 -6.23
CA VAL A 444 -2.89 7.37 -7.40
C VAL A 444 -2.65 8.30 -8.59
N SER A 445 -1.84 7.86 -9.54
CA SER A 445 -1.36 8.67 -10.66
C SER A 445 -1.37 7.90 -11.99
N GLY A 446 -0.92 8.55 -13.07
CA GLY A 446 -0.94 8.03 -14.43
C GLY A 446 -2.11 8.54 -15.26
N ASN A 447 -2.12 8.20 -16.55
CA ASN A 447 -3.05 8.76 -17.54
C ASN A 447 -4.20 7.81 -17.91
N GLY A 448 -4.26 6.63 -17.30
CA GLY A 448 -5.25 5.59 -17.56
C GLY A 448 -6.57 5.79 -16.81
N SER A 449 -7.54 4.93 -17.11
CA SER A 449 -8.84 4.92 -16.42
C SER A 449 -8.74 4.15 -15.10
N SER A 450 -9.02 4.82 -13.98
CA SER A 450 -8.86 4.28 -12.62
C SER A 450 -10.21 4.26 -11.89
N GLY A 451 -10.98 3.20 -12.09
CA GLY A 451 -12.31 2.98 -11.51
C GLY A 451 -12.31 2.13 -10.25
N PHE A 452 -12.77 2.73 -9.15
CA PHE A 452 -12.87 2.10 -7.83
C PHE A 452 -14.34 1.80 -7.48
N TYR A 453 -14.57 0.70 -6.75
CA TYR A 453 -15.85 0.49 -6.06
C TYR A 453 -15.85 1.20 -4.70
N THR A 454 -15.06 0.70 -3.75
CA THR A 454 -14.77 1.36 -2.47
C THR A 454 -13.26 1.53 -2.33
N LEU A 455 -12.85 2.71 -1.89
CA LEU A 455 -11.49 3.01 -1.48
C LEU A 455 -11.43 3.16 0.04
N THR A 456 -10.50 2.49 0.70
CA THR A 456 -10.22 2.66 2.13
C THR A 456 -8.83 3.27 2.33
N VAL A 457 -8.74 4.35 3.11
CA VAL A 457 -7.47 4.93 3.54
C VAL A 457 -7.24 4.56 5.00
N ASP A 458 -6.19 3.79 5.24
CA ASP A 458 -5.80 3.32 6.56
C ASP A 458 -4.28 3.41 6.73
N LYS A 459 -3.78 4.65 6.67
CA LYS A 459 -2.36 4.95 6.59
C LYS A 459 -1.85 5.54 7.90
N GLY A 460 -0.85 4.89 8.48
CA GLY A 460 -0.28 5.25 9.77
C GLY A 460 -1.31 5.23 10.91
N GLU A 461 -1.11 6.12 11.89
CA GLU A 461 -1.92 6.18 13.12
C GLU A 461 -2.55 7.57 13.33
N ASN A 462 -2.39 8.48 12.38
CA ASN A 462 -2.86 9.86 12.44
C ASN A 462 -3.06 10.42 11.02
N ALA A 463 -3.52 11.68 10.91
CA ALA A 463 -3.87 12.28 9.62
C ALA A 463 -2.67 12.69 8.75
N THR A 464 -1.42 12.52 9.21
CA THR A 464 -0.22 12.99 8.50
C THR A 464 0.05 12.26 7.18
N PRO A 465 -0.03 10.91 7.09
CA PRO A 465 0.21 10.22 5.84
C PRO A 465 -0.89 10.51 4.83
N VAL A 466 -0.52 10.93 3.63
CA VAL A 466 -1.46 11.32 2.57
C VAL A 466 -1.53 10.24 1.49
N LEU A 467 -2.76 9.85 1.13
CA LEU A 467 -3.07 9.26 -0.18
C LEU A 467 -3.53 10.38 -1.11
N ASP A 468 -2.70 10.75 -2.08
CA ASP A 468 -3.01 11.83 -3.03
C ASP A 468 -3.43 11.27 -4.39
N VAL A 469 -4.66 11.56 -4.79
CA VAL A 469 -5.21 11.20 -6.10
C VAL A 469 -4.97 12.33 -7.08
N GLN A 470 -4.14 12.06 -8.09
CA GLN A 470 -3.61 13.04 -9.04
C GLN A 470 -4.09 12.81 -10.48
N THR A 471 -4.62 11.62 -10.78
CA THR A 471 -5.08 11.26 -12.13
C THR A 471 -6.49 11.77 -12.47
N SER A 472 -6.66 12.35 -13.65
CA SER A 472 -7.97 12.74 -14.19
C SER A 472 -8.85 11.55 -14.60
N GLY A 473 -8.28 10.35 -14.72
CA GLY A 473 -9.03 9.12 -14.98
C GLY A 473 -9.66 8.51 -13.73
N PHE A 474 -9.58 9.18 -12.57
CA PHE A 474 -10.12 8.67 -11.32
C PHE A 474 -11.65 8.69 -11.30
N SER A 475 -12.25 7.57 -10.91
CA SER A 475 -13.69 7.48 -10.69
C SER A 475 -14.03 6.53 -9.54
N MET A 476 -15.16 6.80 -8.88
CA MET A 476 -15.78 5.91 -7.91
C MET A 476 -17.25 5.72 -8.30
N SER A 477 -17.72 4.47 -8.38
CA SER A 477 -19.11 4.20 -8.72
C SER A 477 -19.71 3.08 -7.87
N ALA A 478 -20.95 3.28 -7.44
CA ALA A 478 -21.89 2.31 -6.86
C ALA A 478 -21.79 1.97 -5.36
N ALA A 479 -20.76 2.41 -4.63
CA ALA A 479 -20.71 2.25 -3.17
C ALA A 479 -21.24 3.51 -2.45
N ASP A 480 -21.85 3.31 -1.28
CA ASP A 480 -22.31 4.39 -0.39
C ASP A 480 -22.06 3.93 1.06
N PRO A 481 -20.94 4.32 1.70
CA PRO A 481 -19.91 5.23 1.20
C PRO A 481 -18.94 4.60 0.19
N ALA A 482 -18.49 5.38 -0.79
CA ALA A 482 -17.44 5.01 -1.74
C ALA A 482 -16.02 5.20 -1.19
N LEU A 483 -15.85 6.06 -0.18
CA LEU A 483 -14.58 6.25 0.54
C LEU A 483 -14.78 5.91 2.02
N ILE A 484 -13.86 5.14 2.58
CA ILE A 484 -13.80 4.83 4.01
C ILE A 484 -12.47 5.38 4.55
N LEU A 485 -12.54 6.24 5.56
CA LEU A 485 -11.38 6.77 6.26
C LEU A 485 -11.21 6.05 7.60
N ARG A 486 -10.01 5.53 7.84
CA ARG A 486 -9.60 4.92 9.13
C ARG A 486 -8.47 5.70 9.78
N ASN A 487 -7.37 5.88 9.04
CA ASN A 487 -6.20 6.66 9.43
C ASN A 487 -5.60 7.32 8.19
N GLY A 488 -4.90 8.44 8.36
CA GLY A 488 -4.29 9.19 7.26
C GLY A 488 -5.27 10.10 6.54
N THR A 489 -4.75 10.89 5.61
CA THR A 489 -5.51 11.85 4.82
C THR A 489 -5.74 11.35 3.40
N PHE A 490 -7.00 11.35 2.95
CA PHE A 490 -7.32 11.28 1.53
C PHE A 490 -7.24 12.69 0.93
N ARG A 491 -6.46 12.87 -0.13
CA ARG A 491 -6.39 14.12 -0.89
C ARG A 491 -6.84 13.92 -2.34
N LEU A 492 -7.74 14.77 -2.80
CA LEU A 492 -8.14 14.85 -4.20
C LEU A 492 -7.50 16.08 -4.86
N SER A 493 -6.36 15.87 -5.51
CA SER A 493 -5.67 16.91 -6.31
C SER A 493 -6.10 16.88 -7.77
N ALA A 494 -6.56 15.73 -8.26
CA ALA A 494 -7.09 15.58 -9.61
C ALA A 494 -8.33 16.46 -9.84
N PRO A 495 -8.46 17.15 -10.99
CA PRO A 495 -9.60 18.02 -11.30
C PRO A 495 -10.83 17.22 -11.75
N VAL A 496 -11.24 16.24 -10.94
CA VAL A 496 -12.42 15.39 -11.16
C VAL A 496 -13.49 15.64 -10.12
N SER A 497 -14.72 15.25 -10.42
CA SER A 497 -15.84 15.26 -9.46
C SER A 497 -16.16 13.84 -8.99
N VAL A 498 -16.20 13.62 -7.67
CA VAL A 498 -16.57 12.33 -7.08
C VAL A 498 -17.66 12.51 -6.03
N THR A 499 -18.64 11.62 -6.03
CA THR A 499 -19.66 11.52 -4.98
C THR A 499 -19.30 10.36 -4.07
N LEU A 500 -18.98 10.66 -2.80
CA LEU A 500 -18.55 9.63 -1.85
C LEU A 500 -19.70 9.08 -1.03
N THR A 501 -20.76 9.87 -0.81
CA THR A 501 -22.00 9.38 -0.19
C THR A 501 -23.24 10.00 -0.83
N GLN A 502 -24.35 9.26 -0.81
CA GLN A 502 -25.67 9.76 -1.24
C GLN A 502 -26.67 9.74 -0.09
N ILE A 503 -26.84 8.59 0.53
CA ILE A 503 -27.87 8.32 1.55
C ILE A 503 -27.23 8.18 2.94
N ASN A 504 -26.03 7.59 3.00
CA ASN A 504 -25.35 7.33 4.27
C ASN A 504 -24.54 8.52 4.74
N SER A 505 -24.41 8.66 6.06
CA SER A 505 -23.54 9.66 6.66
C SER A 505 -22.07 9.37 6.32
N PHE A 506 -21.26 10.41 6.16
CA PHE A 506 -19.82 10.30 5.93
C PHE A 506 -19.05 10.59 7.22
N ILE A 507 -18.15 9.70 7.62
CA ILE A 507 -17.42 9.81 8.90
C ILE A 507 -15.94 10.13 8.63
N ILE A 508 -15.43 11.17 9.28
CA ILE A 508 -14.00 11.48 9.34
C ILE A 508 -13.52 11.24 10.78
N PRO A 509 -12.88 10.10 11.09
CA PRO A 509 -12.39 9.82 12.44
C PRO A 509 -11.24 10.75 12.84
N GLY A 510 -10.94 10.85 14.14
CA GLY A 510 -9.94 11.78 14.70
C GLY A 510 -8.51 11.60 14.18
N THR A 511 -8.18 10.43 13.63
CA THR A 511 -6.88 10.11 13.05
C THR A 511 -6.85 10.22 11.52
N ALA A 512 -7.90 10.77 10.90
CA ALA A 512 -8.00 10.89 9.46
C ALA A 512 -8.30 12.32 8.98
N GLY A 513 -8.02 12.55 7.70
CA GLY A 513 -8.30 13.82 7.03
C GLY A 513 -8.96 13.65 5.66
N LEU A 514 -9.76 14.64 5.27
CA LEU A 514 -10.29 14.81 3.93
C LEU A 514 -9.78 16.13 3.34
N SER A 515 -8.92 16.05 2.33
CA SER A 515 -8.25 17.19 1.70
C SER A 515 -8.68 17.36 0.24
N ILE A 516 -9.02 18.58 -0.14
CA ILE A 516 -9.54 18.94 -1.46
C ILE A 516 -8.62 19.98 -2.10
N ASN A 517 -7.84 19.55 -3.09
CA ASN A 517 -6.77 20.34 -3.71
C ASN A 517 -6.90 20.43 -5.24
N GLY A 518 -8.12 20.60 -5.73
CA GLY A 518 -8.40 20.87 -7.15
C GLY A 518 -9.71 20.24 -7.60
N GLY A 519 -9.97 18.99 -7.19
CA GLY A 519 -11.20 18.28 -7.52
C GLY A 519 -12.44 18.76 -6.76
N THR A 520 -13.57 18.11 -7.04
CA THR A 520 -14.84 18.31 -6.32
C THR A 520 -15.25 17.03 -5.60
N ILE A 521 -15.51 17.12 -4.30
CA ILE A 521 -16.06 16.04 -3.49
C ILE A 521 -17.50 16.38 -3.13
N ARG A 522 -18.40 15.40 -3.32
CA ARG A 522 -19.82 15.48 -2.98
C ARG A 522 -20.16 14.47 -1.87
N LEU A 523 -20.81 14.93 -0.82
CA LEU A 523 -21.24 14.13 0.33
C LEU A 523 -22.73 14.33 0.59
N GLY A 524 -23.42 13.26 1.00
CA GLY A 524 -24.85 13.27 1.31
C GLY A 524 -25.69 13.78 0.14
N TYR A 525 -25.31 13.44 -1.08
CA TYR A 525 -25.85 14.05 -2.31
C TYR A 525 -27.21 13.47 -2.76
N GLY A 526 -27.82 12.60 -1.95
CA GLY A 526 -29.18 12.12 -2.13
C GLY A 526 -30.20 13.00 -1.41
N ASN A 527 -31.50 12.76 -1.66
CA ASN A 527 -32.59 13.48 -0.99
C ASN A 527 -32.87 12.89 0.42
N ARG A 528 -31.94 13.13 1.35
CA ARG A 528 -31.96 12.63 2.74
C ARG A 528 -31.39 13.65 3.73
N ASP A 529 -32.17 13.98 4.75
CA ASP A 529 -31.73 14.86 5.85
C ASP A 529 -30.70 14.21 6.78
N THR A 530 -30.61 12.89 6.81
CA THR A 530 -29.72 12.16 7.74
C THR A 530 -28.34 11.86 7.15
N ALA A 531 -28.08 12.27 5.91
CA ALA A 531 -26.86 11.93 5.17
C ALA A 531 -25.66 12.84 5.54
N ASP A 532 -25.53 13.17 6.82
CA ASP A 532 -24.60 14.18 7.36
C ASP A 532 -23.12 13.79 7.26
N LEU A 533 -22.25 14.78 7.37
CA LEU A 533 -20.83 14.58 7.66
C LEU A 533 -20.62 14.59 9.18
N ILE A 534 -20.09 13.50 9.74
CA ILE A 534 -19.68 13.39 11.13
C ILE A 534 -18.17 13.62 11.25
N LEU A 535 -17.77 14.72 11.90
CA LEU A 535 -16.39 15.21 11.91
C LEU A 535 -15.72 15.01 13.28
N ALA A 536 -14.76 14.09 13.37
CA ALA A 536 -13.84 13.96 14.50
C ALA A 536 -12.40 14.35 14.14
N GLY A 537 -12.02 14.21 12.87
CA GLY A 537 -10.71 14.56 12.31
C GLY A 537 -10.70 15.90 11.57
N THR A 538 -10.04 15.95 10.41
CA THR A 538 -9.77 17.20 9.69
C THR A 538 -10.44 17.27 8.31
N ILE A 539 -11.01 18.43 7.98
CA ILE A 539 -11.34 18.85 6.61
C ILE A 539 -10.33 19.92 6.18
N GLU A 540 -9.78 19.79 4.97
CA GLU A 540 -8.88 20.76 4.36
C GLU A 540 -9.36 21.12 2.94
N VAL A 541 -9.71 22.37 2.70
CA VAL A 541 -10.07 22.89 1.38
C VAL A 541 -8.99 23.86 0.91
N LEU A 542 -8.18 23.43 -0.05
CA LEU A 542 -7.03 24.19 -0.57
C LEU A 542 -7.39 24.99 -1.83
N SER A 543 -7.99 24.34 -2.83
CA SER A 543 -8.30 24.97 -4.13
C SER A 543 -9.52 24.41 -4.84
N GLY A 544 -9.99 23.21 -4.48
CA GLY A 544 -11.17 22.56 -5.07
C GLY A 544 -12.48 22.86 -4.32
N ALA A 545 -13.47 21.97 -4.45
CA ALA A 545 -14.78 22.15 -3.83
C ALA A 545 -15.20 20.95 -2.97
N LEU A 546 -15.62 21.20 -1.73
CA LEU A 546 -16.34 20.25 -0.90
C LEU A 546 -17.81 20.66 -0.84
N LEU A 547 -18.69 19.83 -1.39
CA LEU A 547 -20.13 20.05 -1.45
C LEU A 547 -20.84 19.03 -0.57
N ILE A 548 -21.50 19.51 0.48
CA ILE A 548 -22.23 18.70 1.45
C ILE A 548 -23.72 18.98 1.24
N GLY A 549 -24.43 17.96 0.73
CA GLY A 549 -25.80 18.04 0.24
C GLY A 549 -25.92 18.63 -1.17
N ASP A 550 -26.91 18.15 -1.91
CA ASP A 550 -27.25 18.69 -3.23
C ASP A 550 -28.07 19.97 -3.09
N SER A 551 -27.54 21.09 -3.58
CA SER A 551 -28.17 22.41 -3.47
C SER A 551 -29.55 22.53 -4.12
N THR A 552 -29.95 21.61 -4.99
CA THR A 552 -31.30 21.59 -5.59
C THR A 552 -32.33 20.89 -4.70
N GLN A 553 -31.89 20.18 -3.65
CA GLN A 553 -32.74 19.46 -2.72
C GLN A 553 -32.90 20.27 -1.42
N ASN A 554 -34.11 20.36 -0.88
CA ASN A 554 -34.35 20.99 0.41
C ASN A 554 -34.06 20.01 1.56
N VAL A 555 -32.79 19.64 1.70
CA VAL A 555 -32.32 18.69 2.72
C VAL A 555 -31.29 19.32 3.64
N ASN A 556 -31.32 18.92 4.90
CA ASN A 556 -30.45 19.41 5.97
C ASN A 556 -29.18 18.57 6.10
N THR A 557 -28.41 18.41 5.02
CA THR A 557 -27.12 17.71 5.10
C THR A 557 -26.11 18.59 5.82
N ASP A 558 -25.78 18.21 7.05
CA ASP A 558 -24.98 18.98 8.00
C ASP A 558 -23.51 18.56 8.01
N ILE A 559 -22.67 19.44 8.58
CA ILE A 559 -21.45 19.02 9.29
C ILE A 559 -21.77 18.99 10.78
N ILE A 560 -21.72 17.81 11.37
CA ILE A 560 -21.86 17.60 12.81
C ILE A 560 -20.48 17.23 13.35
N TYR A 561 -19.88 18.12 14.14
CA TYR A 561 -18.60 17.81 14.78
C TYR A 561 -18.80 16.97 16.06
N ALA A 562 -18.02 15.90 16.15
CA ALA A 562 -18.17 14.81 17.12
C ALA A 562 -17.50 15.13 18.46
N ASN A 563 -18.02 14.54 19.53
CA ASN A 563 -17.52 14.71 20.90
C ASN A 563 -16.14 14.09 21.18
N ALA A 564 -15.64 13.25 20.27
CA ALA A 564 -14.35 12.60 20.36
C ALA A 564 -13.45 13.07 19.20
N GLY A 565 -12.15 13.20 19.47
CA GLY A 565 -11.16 13.69 18.51
C GLY A 565 -10.90 15.21 18.62
N PHE A 566 -10.36 15.78 17.56
CA PHE A 566 -10.08 17.22 17.42
C PHE A 566 -10.68 17.72 16.10
N PRO A 567 -12.02 17.91 16.03
CA PRO A 567 -12.68 18.33 14.81
C PRO A 567 -12.07 19.64 14.29
N GLU A 568 -11.61 19.63 13.05
CA GLU A 568 -10.98 20.79 12.44
C GLU A 568 -11.47 21.02 11.01
N ILE A 569 -11.78 22.28 10.70
CA ILE A 569 -12.11 22.74 9.35
C ILE A 569 -11.10 23.81 8.95
N ARG A 570 -10.33 23.56 7.88
CA ARG A 570 -9.38 24.50 7.27
C ARG A 570 -9.84 24.87 5.87
N VAL A 571 -10.10 26.15 5.63
CA VAL A 571 -10.43 26.70 4.31
C VAL A 571 -9.35 27.70 3.91
N GLN A 572 -8.41 27.25 3.07
CA GLN A 572 -7.30 28.07 2.60
C GLN A 572 -7.59 28.69 1.22
N GLY A 573 -8.42 28.01 0.43
CA GLY A 573 -8.93 28.45 -0.86
C GLY A 573 -10.19 27.66 -1.22
N GLY A 574 -10.54 27.63 -2.51
CA GLY A 574 -11.65 26.81 -2.99
C GLY A 574 -13.03 27.15 -2.39
N LEU A 575 -13.92 26.16 -2.39
CA LEU A 575 -15.30 26.26 -1.93
C LEU A 575 -15.65 25.16 -0.92
N LEU A 576 -16.10 25.55 0.27
CA LEU A 576 -16.85 24.69 1.17
C LEU A 576 -18.33 25.09 1.10
N ALA A 577 -19.21 24.21 0.64
CA ALA A 577 -20.64 24.50 0.59
C ALA A 577 -21.43 23.44 1.36
N VAL A 578 -22.21 23.87 2.35
CA VAL A 578 -23.00 23.02 3.23
C VAL A 578 -24.48 23.35 3.05
N ASN A 579 -25.30 22.35 2.76
CA ASN A 579 -26.74 22.52 2.59
C ASN A 579 -27.45 22.84 3.91
N GLY A 580 -27.15 22.08 4.96
CA GLY A 580 -27.67 22.32 6.29
C GLY A 580 -26.83 23.36 7.04
N GLN A 581 -26.18 22.91 8.10
CA GLN A 581 -25.52 23.69 9.14
C GLN A 581 -24.12 23.10 9.45
N ILE A 582 -23.26 23.90 10.07
CA ILE A 582 -22.01 23.47 10.70
C ILE A 582 -22.18 23.65 12.20
N ARG A 583 -22.44 22.55 12.92
CA ARG A 583 -22.99 22.63 14.28
C ARG A 583 -22.61 21.45 15.17
N ARG A 584 -22.88 21.59 16.46
CA ARG A 584 -22.93 20.47 17.42
C ARG A 584 -24.15 19.58 17.15
N GLY A 585 -24.12 18.35 17.66
CA GLY A 585 -25.29 17.47 17.71
C GLY A 585 -26.48 18.08 18.48
N THR A 586 -27.68 17.55 18.31
CA THR A 586 -28.88 18.01 19.04
C THR A 586 -28.88 17.54 20.50
N GLU A 587 -28.24 16.39 20.76
CA GLU A 587 -28.22 15.72 22.08
C GLU A 587 -27.10 16.20 23.01
N THR A 588 -26.10 16.94 22.49
CA THR A 588 -24.96 17.41 23.27
C THR A 588 -24.60 18.84 22.90
N THR A 589 -24.25 19.64 23.91
CA THR A 589 -23.80 21.02 23.76
C THR A 589 -22.33 21.20 24.12
N LEU A 590 -21.59 20.14 24.49
CA LEU A 590 -20.25 20.26 25.12
C LEU A 590 -19.06 20.06 24.17
N VAL A 591 -19.29 19.97 22.85
CA VAL A 591 -18.25 19.67 21.86
C VAL A 591 -17.61 20.95 21.32
N SER A 592 -16.32 20.90 20.96
CA SER A 592 -15.57 22.01 20.36
C SER A 592 -15.21 21.80 18.89
N LEU A 593 -14.92 22.91 18.19
CA LEU A 593 -14.49 22.96 16.80
C LEU A 593 -13.30 23.91 16.62
N VAL A 594 -12.29 23.48 15.87
CA VAL A 594 -11.24 24.38 15.35
C VAL A 594 -11.58 24.80 13.92
N TYR A 595 -11.94 26.06 13.73
CA TYR A 595 -12.22 26.63 12.42
C TYR A 595 -11.13 27.63 12.01
N LYS A 596 -10.52 27.39 10.85
CA LYS A 596 -9.45 28.24 10.29
C LYS A 596 -9.78 28.60 8.84
N GLN A 597 -9.82 29.89 8.54
CA GLN A 597 -10.00 30.38 7.18
C GLN A 597 -8.98 31.45 6.80
N THR A 598 -8.18 31.19 5.77
CA THR A 598 -7.18 32.13 5.23
C THR A 598 -7.54 32.60 3.83
N GLY A 599 -8.49 31.95 3.17
CA GLY A 599 -8.97 32.28 1.83
C GLY A 599 -10.27 31.54 1.50
N GLY A 600 -10.57 31.38 0.21
CA GLY A 600 -11.73 30.60 -0.24
C GLY A 600 -13.09 31.15 0.19
N THR A 601 -14.14 30.37 -0.07
CA THR A 601 -15.52 30.69 0.33
C THR A 601 -16.15 29.52 1.08
N THR A 602 -16.75 29.80 2.22
CA THR A 602 -17.64 28.90 2.95
C THR A 602 -19.08 29.38 2.75
N ILE A 603 -19.96 28.55 2.20
CA ILE A 603 -21.40 28.84 2.03
C ILE A 603 -22.19 27.88 2.91
N ILE A 604 -23.03 28.42 3.79
CA ILE A 604 -23.93 27.63 4.61
C ILE A 604 -25.36 27.99 4.22
N ARG A 605 -26.08 27.02 3.66
CA ARG A 605 -27.40 27.28 3.06
C ARG A 605 -28.52 27.28 4.10
N GLY A 606 -28.45 26.47 5.14
CA GLY A 606 -29.49 26.37 6.17
C GLY A 606 -30.81 25.80 5.64
N LEU A 607 -30.76 24.87 4.68
CA LEU A 607 -31.94 24.17 4.15
C LEU A 607 -32.45 23.15 5.18
N ASN A 608 -33.78 23.08 5.36
CA ASN A 608 -34.45 22.21 6.34
C ASN A 608 -33.81 22.20 7.75
N GLN A 609 -33.24 23.33 8.15
CA GLN A 609 -32.37 23.45 9.32
C GLN A 609 -33.04 23.12 10.67
N GLN A 610 -32.22 22.74 11.64
CA GLN A 610 -32.60 22.68 13.05
C GLN A 610 -32.62 24.09 13.65
N ALA A 611 -33.81 24.64 13.88
CA ALA A 611 -33.99 26.02 14.34
C ALA A 611 -33.36 26.32 15.71
N SER A 612 -33.20 25.32 16.57
CA SER A 612 -32.52 25.43 17.87
C SER A 612 -30.99 25.34 17.76
N ARG A 613 -30.43 25.49 16.56
CA ARG A 613 -28.99 25.47 16.26
C ARG A 613 -28.63 26.60 15.29
N GLY A 614 -27.39 27.07 15.39
CA GLY A 614 -26.80 28.04 14.46
C GLY A 614 -26.50 27.43 13.10
N LYS A 615 -26.43 28.26 12.06
CA LYS A 615 -25.90 27.85 10.75
C LYS A 615 -24.41 27.59 10.85
N LEU A 616 -23.71 28.42 11.60
CA LEU A 616 -22.36 28.15 12.08
C LEU A 616 -22.33 28.34 13.59
N GLU A 617 -21.95 27.28 14.30
CA GLU A 617 -21.69 27.32 15.74
C GLU A 617 -20.22 27.07 16.03
N ILE A 618 -19.61 27.98 16.78
CA ILE A 618 -18.28 27.80 17.37
C ILE A 618 -18.36 28.28 18.82
N GLU A 619 -18.45 27.33 19.75
CA GLU A 619 -18.62 27.58 21.19
C GLU A 619 -17.89 26.50 22.02
N ASN A 620 -17.67 26.79 23.30
CA ASN A 620 -17.07 25.95 24.33
C ASN A 620 -15.56 26.06 24.43
N ASN A 621 -15.06 25.64 25.60
CA ASN A 621 -13.64 25.47 25.87
C ASN A 621 -12.98 24.60 24.78
N GLY A 622 -11.83 25.03 24.27
CA GLY A 622 -11.12 24.40 23.17
C GLY A 622 -11.62 24.75 21.77
N SER A 623 -12.78 25.42 21.62
CA SER A 623 -13.20 25.92 20.30
C SER A 623 -12.35 27.11 19.86
N THR A 624 -11.97 27.10 18.59
CA THR A 624 -11.10 28.12 18.00
C THR A 624 -11.71 28.69 16.73
N PHE A 625 -11.72 30.02 16.60
CA PHE A 625 -12.07 30.72 15.36
C PHE A 625 -10.91 31.59 14.88
N MET A 626 -10.29 31.22 13.75
CA MET A 626 -9.22 32.00 13.14
C MET A 626 -9.61 32.38 11.72
N MET A 627 -9.65 33.68 11.43
CA MET A 627 -9.97 34.19 10.10
C MET A 627 -8.99 35.29 9.69
N SER A 628 -8.26 35.07 8.60
CA SER A 628 -7.31 36.05 8.02
C SER A 628 -7.63 36.43 6.57
N GLY A 629 -8.61 35.76 5.95
CA GLY A 629 -9.03 36.03 4.58
C GLY A 629 -10.27 35.22 4.20
N GLY A 630 -10.70 35.32 2.94
CA GLY A 630 -11.85 34.58 2.41
C GLY A 630 -13.22 35.13 2.82
N ARG A 631 -14.27 34.35 2.52
CA ARG A 631 -15.68 34.70 2.79
C ARG A 631 -16.42 33.58 3.51
N ILE A 632 -17.29 33.94 4.46
CA ILE A 632 -18.32 33.06 5.04
C ILE A 632 -19.67 33.66 4.67
N VAL A 633 -20.52 32.89 4.00
CA VAL A 633 -21.83 33.33 3.50
C VAL A 633 -22.95 32.53 4.18
N ILE A 634 -23.83 33.23 4.90
CA ILE A 634 -25.04 32.67 5.50
C ILE A 634 -26.23 32.97 4.58
N ARG A 635 -26.87 31.93 4.04
CA ARG A 635 -27.99 32.12 3.11
C ARG A 635 -29.33 32.26 3.81
N ARG A 636 -29.69 31.36 4.72
CA ARG A 636 -31.01 31.36 5.38
C ARG A 636 -30.90 31.70 6.85
N GLY A 637 -31.89 32.43 7.33
CA GLY A 637 -32.04 32.76 8.75
C GLY A 637 -32.96 31.79 9.48
N GLY A 638 -33.62 32.27 10.54
CA GLY A 638 -34.65 31.52 11.28
C GLY A 638 -34.13 30.66 12.42
N GLY A 639 -32.88 30.83 12.86
CA GLY A 639 -32.40 30.28 14.11
C GLY A 639 -33.06 30.94 15.33
N THR A 640 -33.14 30.22 16.45
CA THR A 640 -33.75 30.69 17.70
C THR A 640 -32.72 30.70 18.84
N THR A 641 -32.50 29.57 19.51
CA THR A 641 -31.71 29.46 20.76
C THR A 641 -30.27 29.96 20.61
N TYR A 642 -29.60 29.61 19.51
CA TYR A 642 -28.22 30.00 19.22
C TYR A 642 -28.15 30.98 18.03
N GLY A 643 -29.28 31.57 17.63
CA GLY A 643 -29.34 32.42 16.45
C GLY A 643 -28.93 31.70 15.15
N ASP A 644 -28.42 32.45 14.17
CA ASP A 644 -28.01 31.94 12.85
C ASP A 644 -26.49 31.90 12.68
N LEU A 645 -25.78 32.89 13.20
CA LEU A 645 -24.32 32.88 13.29
C LEU A 645 -23.93 33.05 14.74
N TYR A 646 -23.27 32.04 15.31
CA TYR A 646 -22.98 31.94 16.72
C TYR A 646 -21.49 31.70 16.96
N LEU A 647 -20.78 32.79 17.25
CA LEU A 647 -19.32 32.80 17.41
C LEU A 647 -18.95 33.17 18.84
N ARG A 648 -18.81 32.16 19.69
CA ARG A 648 -18.34 32.27 21.08
C ARG A 648 -17.16 31.31 21.36
N PRO A 649 -16.10 31.35 20.53
CA PRO A 649 -14.96 30.47 20.72
C PRO A 649 -14.22 30.80 22.02
N ASP A 650 -13.49 29.83 22.55
CA ASP A 650 -12.51 30.03 23.62
C ASP A 650 -11.31 30.85 23.12
N ILE A 651 -10.85 30.55 21.90
CA ILE A 651 -9.75 31.28 21.24
C ILE A 651 -10.24 31.89 19.92
N ALA A 652 -10.07 33.21 19.76
CA ALA A 652 -10.31 33.90 18.50
C ALA A 652 -9.09 34.70 18.03
N SER A 653 -8.76 34.62 16.75
CA SER A 653 -7.76 35.45 16.11
C SER A 653 -8.23 35.87 14.72
N VAL A 654 -8.65 37.12 14.59
CA VAL A 654 -9.28 37.65 13.37
C VAL A 654 -8.49 38.85 12.85
N SER A 655 -7.93 38.70 11.65
CA SER A 655 -7.09 39.72 10.97
C SER A 655 -7.54 40.03 9.55
N GLY A 656 -8.55 39.32 9.03
CA GLY A 656 -9.06 39.51 7.67
C GLY A 656 -10.32 38.70 7.40
N GLY A 657 -10.83 38.79 6.18
CA GLY A 657 -11.99 38.03 5.70
C GLY A 657 -13.35 38.73 5.87
N THR A 658 -14.39 38.16 5.27
CA THR A 658 -15.75 38.74 5.26
C THR A 658 -16.80 37.74 5.69
N ILE A 659 -17.65 38.14 6.64
CA ILE A 659 -18.91 37.47 6.96
C ILE A 659 -20.04 38.19 6.23
N GLU A 660 -20.85 37.44 5.52
CA GLU A 660 -21.90 37.97 4.66
C GLU A 660 -23.24 37.26 4.87
N PHE A 661 -24.30 38.06 4.99
CA PHE A 661 -25.68 37.58 5.02
C PHE A 661 -26.33 37.88 3.68
N THR A 662 -26.58 36.83 2.89
CA THR A 662 -27.08 36.97 1.51
C THR A 662 -28.27 36.03 1.28
N PRO A 663 -29.51 36.54 1.34
CA PRO A 663 -30.72 35.75 1.12
C PRO A 663 -30.71 35.00 -0.23
N PRO A 664 -31.38 33.84 -0.34
CA PRO A 664 -31.65 33.23 -1.63
C PRO A 664 -32.59 34.11 -2.46
N ILE A 665 -32.57 33.91 -3.78
CA ILE A 665 -33.46 34.62 -4.70
C ILE A 665 -34.93 34.29 -4.38
N GLY A 666 -35.76 35.33 -4.32
CA GLY A 666 -37.18 35.31 -4.00
C GLY A 666 -37.51 35.06 -2.53
N GLN A 667 -36.52 35.05 -1.63
CA GLN A 667 -36.72 34.56 -0.26
C GLN A 667 -36.12 35.50 0.79
N PRO A 668 -36.84 36.56 1.19
CA PRO A 668 -36.44 37.41 2.32
C PRO A 668 -36.11 36.60 3.58
N GLN A 669 -35.09 37.03 4.33
CA GLN A 669 -34.59 36.33 5.51
C GLN A 669 -34.41 37.28 6.69
N ASN A 670 -34.73 36.78 7.88
CA ASN A 670 -34.37 37.40 9.16
C ASN A 670 -33.27 36.56 9.82
N TYR A 671 -32.15 37.18 10.15
CA TYR A 671 -30.99 36.53 10.77
C TYR A 671 -30.80 37.03 12.20
N LEU A 672 -30.44 36.12 13.10
CA LEU A 672 -29.90 36.44 14.43
C LEU A 672 -28.37 36.28 14.40
N PHE A 673 -27.66 37.35 14.74
CA PHE A 673 -26.19 37.37 14.73
C PHE A 673 -25.66 37.59 16.14
N ASP A 674 -24.85 36.64 16.59
CA ASP A 674 -24.17 36.68 17.87
C ASP A 674 -22.69 36.34 17.75
N ALA A 675 -21.84 37.31 18.06
CA ALA A 675 -20.39 37.13 18.07
C ALA A 675 -19.81 37.76 19.34
N GLN A 676 -19.33 36.92 20.24
CA GLN A 676 -18.57 37.35 21.42
C GLN A 676 -17.15 37.79 21.03
N CYS A 677 -16.57 37.17 19.99
CA CYS A 677 -15.27 37.55 19.45
C CYS A 677 -15.39 38.62 18.36
N PRO A 678 -14.31 39.39 18.09
CA PRO A 678 -14.28 40.30 16.95
C PRO A 678 -14.48 39.59 15.61
N VAL A 679 -15.06 40.30 14.65
CA VAL A 679 -15.16 39.90 13.24
C VAL A 679 -14.48 40.95 12.35
N PHE A 680 -14.00 40.58 11.17
CA PHE A 680 -13.25 41.54 10.34
C PHE A 680 -14.16 42.40 9.47
N HIS A 681 -14.63 41.90 8.32
CA HIS A 681 -15.65 42.57 7.53
C HIS A 681 -17.02 41.95 7.76
N VAL A 682 -18.06 42.78 7.87
CA VAL A 682 -19.46 42.33 7.90
C VAL A 682 -20.22 42.99 6.76
N THR A 683 -20.96 42.19 5.99
CA THR A 683 -21.82 42.68 4.91
C THR A 683 -23.22 42.11 5.06
N VAL A 684 -24.21 43.00 5.20
CA VAL A 684 -25.64 42.66 5.03
C VAL A 684 -25.98 42.93 3.58
N ASN A 685 -26.16 41.86 2.79
CA ASN A 685 -26.29 41.91 1.34
C ASN A 685 -27.68 41.47 0.88
N GLY A 686 -28.69 42.24 1.28
CA GLY A 686 -30.05 42.10 0.77
C GLY A 686 -30.27 42.87 -0.51
N SER A 687 -31.44 42.65 -1.12
CA SER A 687 -31.96 43.41 -2.26
C SER A 687 -33.47 43.58 -2.10
N PRO A 688 -34.13 44.51 -2.82
CA PRO A 688 -35.56 44.76 -2.64
C PRO A 688 -36.46 43.50 -2.75
N SER A 689 -36.09 42.54 -3.60
CA SER A 689 -36.82 41.27 -3.74
C SER A 689 -36.33 40.15 -2.81
N ASN A 690 -35.16 40.33 -2.18
CA ASN A 690 -34.48 39.34 -1.34
C ASN A 690 -33.97 40.06 -0.08
N ALA A 691 -34.88 40.55 0.76
CA ALA A 691 -34.49 41.38 1.90
C ALA A 691 -33.68 40.57 2.93
N ALA A 692 -32.62 41.18 3.48
CA ALA A 692 -31.80 40.61 4.54
C ALA A 692 -31.91 41.50 5.77
N THR A 693 -32.52 40.98 6.83
CA THR A 693 -32.67 41.68 8.10
C THR A 693 -31.83 40.96 9.15
N VAL A 694 -30.67 41.53 9.49
CA VAL A 694 -29.77 40.98 10.51
C VAL A 694 -30.03 41.69 11.83
N SER A 695 -30.31 40.93 12.88
CA SER A 695 -30.55 41.45 14.22
C SER A 695 -29.47 40.95 15.17
N LEU A 696 -28.82 41.86 15.88
CA LEU A 696 -27.88 41.49 16.94
C LEU A 696 -28.66 40.82 18.08
N PHE A 697 -28.07 39.75 18.63
CA PHE A 697 -28.80 38.86 19.53
C PHE A 697 -28.42 39.02 21.00
N VAL A 698 -27.15 38.82 21.37
CA VAL A 698 -26.71 38.86 22.78
C VAL A 698 -25.51 39.78 23.01
N HIS A 699 -24.48 39.71 22.16
CA HIS A 699 -23.26 40.49 22.33
C HIS A 699 -23.20 41.75 21.44
N PRO A 700 -22.48 42.79 21.88
CA PRO A 700 -22.06 43.91 21.01
C PRO A 700 -21.33 43.42 19.76
N LEU A 701 -21.51 44.12 18.66
CA LEU A 701 -20.83 43.81 17.40
C LEU A 701 -19.49 44.55 17.33
N ASN A 702 -18.39 43.80 17.29
CA ASN A 702 -17.03 44.32 17.17
C ASN A 702 -16.45 44.07 15.77
N VAL A 703 -16.50 45.07 14.89
CA VAL A 703 -16.03 44.98 13.49
C VAL A 703 -14.63 45.60 13.36
N GLN A 704 -13.61 44.78 13.10
CA GLN A 704 -12.22 45.24 12.94
C GLN A 704 -11.95 45.91 11.58
N GLY A 705 -12.77 45.61 10.57
CA GLY A 705 -12.73 46.21 9.24
C GLY A 705 -14.02 46.95 8.91
N ASN A 706 -14.42 46.88 7.64
CA ASN A 706 -15.63 47.53 7.14
C ASN A 706 -16.94 46.86 7.58
N LEU A 707 -17.92 47.69 7.93
CA LEU A 707 -19.33 47.30 8.08
C LEU A 707 -20.13 47.84 6.88
N THR A 708 -20.83 46.96 6.17
CA THR A 708 -21.58 47.30 4.95
C THR A 708 -23.04 46.88 5.07
N ILE A 709 -23.96 47.82 4.88
CA ILE A 709 -25.39 47.59 4.71
C ILE A 709 -25.73 47.94 3.26
N ALA A 710 -25.73 46.93 2.38
CA ALA A 710 -25.39 47.09 0.97
C ALA A 710 -26.44 47.82 0.12
N SER A 711 -27.72 47.67 0.42
CA SER A 711 -28.81 48.21 -0.40
C SER A 711 -30.06 48.47 0.44
N THR A 712 -31.08 49.09 -0.16
CA THR A 712 -32.40 49.32 0.47
C THR A 712 -33.11 48.04 0.94
N GLY A 713 -32.72 46.86 0.44
CA GLY A 713 -33.19 45.57 0.95
C GLY A 713 -32.36 44.99 2.10
N SER A 714 -31.38 45.73 2.62
CA SER A 714 -30.48 45.30 3.70
C SER A 714 -30.82 46.07 4.97
N GLU A 715 -31.00 45.37 6.09
CA GLU A 715 -31.24 45.98 7.39
C GLU A 715 -30.31 45.37 8.46
N LEU A 716 -29.67 46.21 9.27
CA LEU A 716 -29.00 45.82 10.49
C LEU A 716 -29.72 46.45 11.70
N LYS A 717 -30.29 45.59 12.55
CA LYS A 717 -30.89 45.98 13.83
C LYS A 717 -29.90 45.72 14.96
N ALA A 718 -29.47 46.80 15.60
CA ALA A 718 -28.55 46.71 16.72
C ALA A 718 -29.22 46.22 18.01
N ASN A 719 -30.55 46.32 18.12
CA ASN A 719 -31.31 45.85 19.29
C ASN A 719 -30.82 46.43 20.63
N GLY A 720 -30.27 47.65 20.61
CA GLY A 720 -29.71 48.31 21.79
C GLY A 720 -28.31 47.81 22.16
N LEU A 721 -27.74 46.85 21.41
CA LEU A 721 -26.37 46.39 21.57
C LEU A 721 -25.40 47.28 20.80
N ASP A 722 -24.26 47.57 21.42
CA ASP A 722 -23.26 48.48 20.86
C ASP A 722 -22.65 47.92 19.56
N VAL A 723 -22.29 48.84 18.67
CA VAL A 723 -21.65 48.52 17.38
C VAL A 723 -20.35 49.30 17.30
N HIS A 724 -19.24 48.58 17.39
CA HIS A 724 -17.88 49.10 17.29
C HIS A 724 -17.33 48.82 15.88
N ILE A 725 -16.77 49.86 15.25
CA ILE A 725 -16.28 49.82 13.87
C ILE A 725 -14.88 50.41 13.82
N LYS A 726 -13.91 49.63 13.33
CA LYS A 726 -12.53 50.07 13.10
C LYS A 726 -12.18 50.36 11.64
N GLY A 727 -12.99 49.88 10.68
CA GLY A 727 -12.88 50.24 9.26
C GLY A 727 -13.99 51.19 8.79
N ASN A 728 -14.30 51.19 7.50
CA ASN A 728 -15.33 52.08 6.95
C ASN A 728 -16.74 51.57 7.25
N PHE A 729 -17.67 52.51 7.46
CA PHE A 729 -19.10 52.21 7.52
C PHE A 729 -19.77 52.65 6.23
N TYR A 730 -20.26 51.70 5.45
CA TYR A 730 -21.07 51.96 4.26
C TYR A 730 -22.52 51.59 4.54
N GLN A 731 -23.42 52.55 4.41
CA GLN A 731 -24.85 52.33 4.60
C GLN A 731 -25.63 52.85 3.40
N ALA A 732 -26.31 51.93 2.71
CA ALA A 732 -27.31 52.23 1.70
C ALA A 732 -28.67 51.61 2.04
N GLY A 733 -28.70 50.70 3.02
CA GLY A 733 -29.92 50.12 3.60
C GLY A 733 -30.30 50.72 4.95
N ILE A 734 -31.02 49.96 5.77
CA ILE A 734 -31.55 50.43 7.05
C ILE A 734 -30.57 50.07 8.17
N TYR A 735 -30.18 51.06 8.98
CA TYR A 735 -29.51 50.83 10.26
C TYR A 735 -30.47 51.23 11.38
N THR A 736 -30.75 50.30 12.30
CA THR A 736 -31.70 50.49 13.40
C THR A 736 -30.96 50.40 14.75
N PRO A 737 -30.47 51.54 15.29
CA PRO A 737 -29.68 51.64 16.53
C PRO A 737 -30.38 51.12 17.79
N SER A 738 -31.67 51.40 17.95
CA SER A 738 -32.47 51.05 19.13
C SER A 738 -31.81 51.43 20.48
N GLY A 739 -31.21 52.63 20.55
CA GLY A 739 -30.58 53.13 21.79
C GLY A 739 -29.11 52.77 21.97
N ASN A 740 -28.49 52.07 21.02
CA ASN A 740 -27.09 51.65 21.17
C ASN A 740 -26.06 52.79 21.07
N HIS A 741 -24.83 52.48 21.46
CA HIS A 741 -23.65 53.23 21.06
C HIS A 741 -23.13 52.72 19.71
N THR A 742 -23.10 53.61 18.72
CA THR A 742 -22.33 53.40 17.49
C THR A 742 -20.97 54.06 17.66
N VAL A 743 -19.90 53.26 17.69
CA VAL A 743 -18.55 53.70 18.03
C VAL A 743 -17.62 53.51 16.84
N PHE A 744 -16.97 54.59 16.41
CA PHE A 744 -15.88 54.57 15.45
C PHE A 744 -14.56 54.66 16.21
N GLU A 745 -13.72 53.63 16.13
CA GLU A 745 -12.54 53.46 16.99
C GLU A 745 -11.34 52.85 16.21
N GLY A 746 -11.25 53.16 14.92
CA GLY A 746 -10.18 52.66 14.05
C GLY A 746 -8.82 53.28 14.33
N ASP A 747 -7.76 52.52 14.02
CA ASP A 747 -6.37 52.96 14.15
C ASP A 747 -5.87 53.84 12.99
N SER A 748 -6.77 54.22 12.07
CA SER A 748 -6.49 55.03 10.89
C SER A 748 -7.73 55.83 10.47
N ASP A 749 -7.62 56.62 9.40
CA ASP A 749 -8.76 57.35 8.85
C ASP A 749 -9.92 56.40 8.47
N GLN A 750 -11.12 56.76 8.91
CA GLN A 750 -12.35 56.04 8.61
C GLN A 750 -13.31 56.91 7.78
N THR A 751 -14.16 56.28 6.99
CA THR A 751 -15.25 56.92 6.27
C THR A 751 -16.58 56.37 6.76
N MET A 752 -17.47 57.28 7.19
CA MET A 752 -18.89 57.00 7.40
C MET A 752 -19.67 57.49 6.18
N GLN A 753 -19.97 56.56 5.27
CA GLN A 753 -20.70 56.84 4.04
C GLN A 753 -22.19 56.49 4.21
N LEU A 754 -23.04 57.52 4.25
CA LEU A 754 -24.47 57.39 4.51
C LEU A 754 -25.30 57.75 3.27
N ASN A 755 -25.95 56.75 2.69
CA ASN A 755 -26.80 56.89 1.50
C ASN A 755 -28.28 56.60 1.80
N ALA A 756 -28.63 56.31 3.05
CA ALA A 756 -29.99 56.22 3.54
C ALA A 756 -30.12 56.91 4.90
N SER A 757 -31.33 57.36 5.24
CA SER A 757 -31.58 58.06 6.51
C SER A 757 -31.21 57.22 7.72
N VAL A 758 -30.53 57.84 8.68
CA VAL A 758 -30.12 57.21 9.94
C VAL A 758 -30.22 58.21 11.08
N SER A 759 -30.75 57.74 12.21
CA SER A 759 -30.77 58.47 13.48
C SER A 759 -30.02 57.66 14.52
N PHE A 760 -28.78 58.05 14.82
CA PHE A 760 -27.99 57.43 15.88
C PHE A 760 -28.55 57.84 17.24
N ALA A 761 -28.65 56.90 18.18
CA ALA A 761 -28.96 57.25 19.57
C ALA A 761 -27.74 57.91 20.20
N HIS A 762 -26.65 57.15 20.30
CA HIS A 762 -25.34 57.65 20.70
C HIS A 762 -24.32 57.41 19.58
N LEU A 763 -23.61 58.46 19.16
CA LEU A 763 -22.53 58.39 18.19
C LEU A 763 -21.22 58.77 18.86
N HIS A 764 -20.27 57.84 18.92
CA HIS A 764 -18.94 58.07 19.49
C HIS A 764 -17.87 58.06 18.40
N VAL A 765 -17.02 59.07 18.40
CA VAL A 765 -15.83 59.17 17.54
C VAL A 765 -14.59 59.08 18.43
N ALA A 766 -13.88 57.97 18.33
CA ALA A 766 -12.71 57.62 19.13
C ALA A 766 -11.58 57.08 18.23
N VAL A 767 -11.37 57.73 17.08
CA VAL A 767 -10.48 57.24 16.02
C VAL A 767 -9.05 57.76 16.22
N ASN A 768 -8.02 56.96 15.90
CA ASN A 768 -6.63 57.42 15.80
C ASN A 768 -6.36 58.08 14.43
N GLY A 769 -7.22 59.02 14.02
CA GLY A 769 -7.18 59.65 12.69
C GLY A 769 -8.35 60.60 12.46
N THR A 770 -8.92 60.55 11.26
CA THR A 770 -10.11 61.33 10.87
C THR A 770 -11.27 60.40 10.55
N LEU A 771 -12.43 60.61 11.18
CA LEU A 771 -13.71 60.08 10.71
C LEU A 771 -14.31 61.08 9.73
N ARG A 772 -14.39 60.72 8.44
CA ARG A 772 -14.99 61.53 7.39
C ARG A 772 -16.44 61.15 7.15
N LEU A 773 -17.35 62.10 7.24
CA LEU A 773 -18.74 61.93 6.80
C LEU A 773 -18.83 62.06 5.27
N SER A 774 -19.50 61.12 4.61
CA SER A 774 -19.72 61.13 3.16
C SER A 774 -21.09 60.54 2.78
N GLY A 775 -21.38 60.40 1.49
CA GLY A 775 -22.65 59.88 0.97
C GLY A 775 -23.64 60.98 0.56
N THR A 776 -24.94 60.67 0.60
CA THR A 776 -26.02 61.56 0.16
C THR A 776 -26.97 62.01 1.27
N VAL A 777 -26.88 61.44 2.48
CA VAL A 777 -27.78 61.78 3.62
C VAL A 777 -27.01 62.30 4.83
N ASP A 778 -27.58 63.30 5.51
CA ASP A 778 -27.04 63.92 6.73
C ASP A 778 -27.58 63.16 7.97
N PRO A 779 -26.72 62.69 8.89
CA PRO A 779 -27.16 61.93 10.06
C PRO A 779 -27.76 62.81 11.17
N ILE A 780 -28.68 62.22 11.93
CA ILE A 780 -29.19 62.79 13.18
C ILE A 780 -28.60 62.00 14.36
N VAL A 781 -28.19 62.69 15.42
CA VAL A 781 -27.85 62.10 16.72
C VAL A 781 -28.91 62.52 17.72
N THR A 782 -29.72 61.59 18.21
CA THR A 782 -30.90 61.92 19.02
C THR A 782 -30.60 62.14 20.48
N ASP A 783 -29.60 61.46 21.04
CA ASP A 783 -29.19 61.60 22.43
C ASP A 783 -27.79 62.19 22.51
N THR A 784 -26.72 61.41 22.34
CA THR A 784 -25.37 61.89 22.66
C THR A 784 -24.39 61.75 21.49
N LEU A 785 -23.76 62.86 21.09
CA LEU A 785 -22.56 62.87 20.26
C LEU A 785 -21.33 63.00 21.17
N ARG A 786 -20.41 62.02 21.13
CA ARG A 786 -19.11 62.12 21.82
C ARG A 786 -17.95 62.16 20.85
N LEU A 787 -17.11 63.18 20.98
CA LEU A 787 -15.82 63.26 20.31
C LEU A 787 -14.76 62.98 21.38
N LEU A 788 -14.27 61.74 21.41
CA LEU A 788 -13.37 61.22 22.44
C LEU A 788 -11.91 61.28 22.00
N GLN A 789 -11.64 60.97 20.72
CA GLN A 789 -10.31 60.94 20.16
C GLN A 789 -10.34 61.13 18.63
N GLY A 790 -9.28 61.73 18.10
CA GLY A 790 -9.12 62.00 16.67
C GLY A 790 -9.90 63.23 16.21
N SER A 791 -10.21 63.27 14.92
CA SER A 791 -10.99 64.36 14.32
C SER A 791 -12.24 63.83 13.62
N PHE A 792 -13.33 64.59 13.73
CA PHE A 792 -14.53 64.38 12.92
C PHE A 792 -14.56 65.44 11.83
N ASN A 793 -14.54 65.00 10.56
CA ASN A 793 -14.61 65.87 9.40
C ASN A 793 -15.96 65.66 8.71
N ASP A 794 -16.81 66.69 8.78
CA ASP A 794 -18.14 66.67 8.16
C ASP A 794 -18.08 66.68 6.63
N ASN A 795 -16.91 66.96 6.04
CA ASN A 795 -16.67 67.06 4.61
C ASN A 795 -17.67 68.00 3.90
N GLY A 796 -18.02 69.11 4.55
CA GLY A 796 -19.00 70.08 4.04
C GLY A 796 -20.46 69.64 4.15
N ARG A 797 -20.72 68.52 4.85
CA ARG A 797 -22.06 68.00 5.13
C ARG A 797 -22.55 68.46 6.50
N LYS A 798 -23.77 68.08 6.89
CA LYS A 798 -24.34 68.42 8.21
C LYS A 798 -24.47 67.17 9.08
N LEU A 799 -24.22 67.34 10.38
CA LEU A 799 -24.61 66.39 11.42
C LEU A 799 -25.53 67.13 12.40
N ILE A 800 -26.73 66.59 12.62
CA ILE A 800 -27.74 67.23 13.48
C ILE A 800 -27.75 66.53 14.84
N ALA A 801 -27.16 67.14 15.86
CA ALA A 801 -27.26 66.67 17.24
C ALA A 801 -28.48 67.30 17.93
N LYS A 802 -29.42 66.48 18.39
CA LYS A 802 -30.62 66.91 19.12
C LYS A 802 -30.48 66.85 20.63
N GLY A 803 -29.53 66.06 21.14
CA GLY A 803 -29.21 65.98 22.57
C GLY A 803 -27.83 66.55 22.90
N HIS A 804 -27.07 65.85 23.75
CA HIS A 804 -25.80 66.32 24.29
C HIS A 804 -24.64 66.17 23.28
N ILE A 805 -23.76 67.18 23.26
CA ILE A 805 -22.47 67.11 22.59
C ILE A 805 -21.40 67.13 23.69
N LEU A 806 -20.59 66.08 23.76
CA LEU A 806 -19.43 66.02 24.67
C LEU A 806 -18.16 65.95 23.83
N VAL A 807 -17.24 66.86 24.11
CA VAL A 807 -15.91 66.91 23.49
C VAL A 807 -14.90 66.73 24.60
N GLN A 808 -14.12 65.65 24.54
CA GLN A 808 -13.04 65.41 25.48
C GLN A 808 -11.76 66.00 24.87
N SER A 809 -11.18 66.98 25.56
CA SER A 809 -9.95 67.68 25.18
C SER A 809 -8.70 66.87 25.47
#